data_AF-A0A5R8NQF5-F1
#
_entry.id   AF-A0A5R8NQF5-F1
#
_cell.length_a   1.000
_cell.length_b   1.000
_cell.length_c   1.000
_cell.angle_alpha   90.00
_cell.angle_beta   90.00
_cell.angle_gamma   90.00
#
_symmetry.space_group_name_H-M   'P 1'
#
loop_
_entity.id
_entity.type
_entity.pdbx_description
1 polymer ?
#
loop_
_entity_poly.entity_id
_entity_poly.type
_entity_poly.pdbx_seq_one_letter_code
_entity_poly.pdbx_strand_id
1 'polypeptide(L)'
;MTELRWLDRPGEEGTTWGVPWPRGAVARDAPFALADDAGREVPVQSWVTATWPDGSVKWSAHAIGAQRDVARAYRLEPGREPAAPATAVTVARERGGLVVSTGVVTWELGGGTVARSISRGNREIARNVRLVSLRQEEPTPDEGGAVAREQGEGVVESVTVEQDGPLRAVVRLEGRHGDWLPFTVRLYFHAGAEQVRIMHTFVWDGDPERDFLAGLGLRADVVMRDQLHDRHVRLAGAEGFLTEAVRGLTGLRRDPGEHVRRAQVEGRPAGEIAPEVASRLHLIPAWNDYTLDQGSADGFTLRKRTADGHAWVTIPSGTRSGGYGYVGGVSGGLGFGLRDFWRLHPTRLDVRNAATGMATATVWLWSPSAPAMDLRFYHDGMGQDTFAEQLEGLEITYEDYEPGFGDAHGVARTHELTLRACDATPSAADLAAHAAALDRPGLLAVAPERAREAGVFGVWGLPDRSTPARALIEDRLDFLFDLYVMEREQRRWYGFWDYGDVMHTYDPDRHTWRYDVGGYAWDNSELSPDLWLWLQYLRTGRADVFRFAEAMTRHTGEVDVYHLGRWKGLGSRHNVQHWGCSCKQLRISNAAYRRFYYYLTADERTGDLMDELSTPEETFLAIDPTRKVREDVYTPDPAALSVGLGTDWGSLAAAWLARWERHGDERARDRLLGTMADIGAMPRRFLSGEGRLNLGTGRFDTSRDQISVSHLSSLFGLPEICAELIALDLGVPGFEEAWLEYCRLYLATPGQQEAEVGRPLRGISLIQAHSRLTAYAAARTGDDELAAWAWRKFRLGEGDQLNRNPLQHEEKWELTTVDGPEVPSPVREAPFVSTNSAAQYGLAAICNLALIGEHLADG
;
A
#
# COMPACT_ATOMS: atom_id res chain seq x y z
N MET A 1 20.01 -16.19 -15.85
CA MET A 1 18.67 -16.21 -16.49
C MET A 1 17.61 -16.32 -15.40
N THR A 2 16.42 -15.74 -15.57
CA THR A 2 15.36 -15.73 -14.56
C THR A 2 14.01 -16.01 -15.18
N GLU A 3 13.31 -17.02 -14.66
CA GLU A 3 11.93 -17.33 -15.04
C GLU A 3 10.96 -16.39 -14.33
N LEU A 4 9.94 -15.94 -15.06
CA LEU A 4 8.91 -15.02 -14.60
C LEU A 4 7.55 -15.63 -14.89
N ARG A 5 6.63 -15.53 -13.93
CA ARG A 5 5.24 -15.98 -14.06
C ARG A 5 4.31 -14.88 -13.60
N TRP A 6 3.07 -14.92 -14.09
CA TRP A 6 2.03 -14.05 -13.57
C TRP A 6 1.74 -14.38 -12.10
N LEU A 7 1.67 -13.35 -11.25
CA LEU A 7 1.38 -13.49 -9.83
C LEU A 7 0.04 -14.22 -9.61
N ASP A 8 -1.02 -13.73 -10.24
CA ASP A 8 -2.35 -14.33 -10.21
C ASP A 8 -2.94 -14.47 -11.61
N ARG A 9 -3.12 -13.35 -12.30
CA ARG A 9 -3.73 -13.30 -13.62
C ARG A 9 -2.82 -12.66 -14.67
N PRO A 10 -2.91 -13.13 -15.93
CA PRO A 10 -2.28 -12.42 -17.03
C PRO A 10 -2.82 -11.00 -17.21
N GLY A 11 -1.93 -10.08 -17.59
CA GLY A 11 -2.26 -8.67 -17.88
C GLY A 11 -1.94 -8.30 -19.32
N GLU A 12 -2.96 -7.92 -20.09
CA GLU A 12 -2.81 -7.47 -21.50
C GLU A 12 -2.38 -6.00 -21.62
N GLU A 13 -2.34 -5.29 -20.49
CA GLU A 13 -2.29 -3.83 -20.40
C GLU A 13 -0.87 -3.23 -20.43
N GLY A 14 0.15 -4.07 -20.43
CA GLY A 14 1.51 -3.70 -20.06
C GLY A 14 1.71 -3.84 -18.55
N THR A 15 2.93 -4.17 -18.13
CA THR A 15 3.24 -4.39 -16.72
C THR A 15 4.69 -4.04 -16.41
N THR A 16 4.96 -3.74 -15.14
CA THR A 16 6.28 -3.43 -14.60
C THR A 16 6.54 -4.33 -13.40
N TRP A 17 7.75 -4.88 -13.30
CA TRP A 17 8.14 -5.76 -12.20
C TRP A 17 9.63 -5.62 -11.87
N GLY A 18 10.02 -6.09 -10.69
CA GLY A 18 11.41 -6.15 -10.26
C GLY A 18 12.00 -7.55 -10.26
N VAL A 19 13.32 -7.64 -10.43
CA VAL A 19 14.11 -8.88 -10.35
C VAL A 19 15.33 -8.65 -9.45
N PRO A 20 15.50 -9.46 -8.40
CA PRO A 20 16.69 -9.39 -7.55
C PRO A 20 17.86 -10.17 -8.17
N TRP A 21 19.10 -9.77 -7.91
CA TRP A 21 20.31 -10.43 -8.43
C TRP A 21 21.32 -10.73 -7.33
N PRO A 22 22.00 -11.90 -7.35
CA PRO A 22 23.09 -12.16 -6.42
C PRO A 22 24.21 -11.15 -6.59
N ARG A 23 24.91 -10.85 -5.49
CA ARG A 23 26.06 -9.97 -5.48
C ARG A 23 27.12 -10.41 -6.50
N GLY A 24 27.60 -9.47 -7.31
CA GLY A 24 28.59 -9.69 -8.35
C GLY A 24 28.08 -10.41 -9.61
N ALA A 25 26.81 -10.84 -9.66
CA ALA A 25 26.30 -11.64 -10.78
C ALA A 25 25.99 -10.82 -12.04
N VAL A 26 25.61 -9.54 -11.88
CA VAL A 26 25.21 -8.66 -12.99
C VAL A 26 25.88 -7.31 -12.85
N ALA A 27 26.64 -6.91 -13.89
CA ALA A 27 27.26 -5.60 -13.97
C ALA A 27 26.20 -4.49 -14.09
N ARG A 28 26.52 -3.29 -13.59
CA ARG A 28 25.57 -2.16 -13.50
C ARG A 28 24.96 -1.74 -14.85
N ASP A 29 25.72 -1.88 -15.92
CA ASP A 29 25.39 -1.48 -17.30
C ASP A 29 24.97 -2.65 -18.19
N ALA A 30 24.79 -3.85 -17.63
CA ALA A 30 24.39 -5.02 -18.40
C ALA A 30 23.00 -4.82 -19.05
N PRO A 31 22.85 -5.07 -20.37
CA PRO A 31 21.55 -5.08 -21.01
C PRO A 31 20.75 -6.32 -20.59
N PHE A 32 19.43 -6.29 -20.81
CA PHE A 32 18.55 -7.43 -20.54
C PHE A 32 17.67 -7.72 -21.74
N ALA A 33 17.53 -9.00 -22.08
CA ALA A 33 16.61 -9.50 -23.08
C ALA A 33 15.51 -10.36 -22.43
N LEU A 34 14.33 -10.39 -23.04
CA LEU A 34 13.19 -11.17 -22.60
C LEU A 34 12.74 -12.12 -23.72
N ALA A 35 12.42 -13.35 -23.36
CA ALA A 35 11.76 -14.31 -24.25
C ALA A 35 10.52 -14.90 -23.58
N ASP A 36 9.53 -15.30 -24.37
CA ASP A 36 8.38 -16.04 -23.87
C ASP A 36 8.67 -17.55 -23.71
N ASP A 37 7.68 -18.30 -23.23
CA ASP A 37 7.74 -19.76 -23.07
C ASP A 37 7.88 -20.53 -24.39
N ALA A 38 7.60 -19.92 -25.53
CA ALA A 38 7.85 -20.46 -26.87
C ALA A 38 9.25 -20.08 -27.42
N GLY A 39 10.05 -19.33 -26.66
CA GLY A 39 11.37 -18.86 -27.07
C GLY A 39 11.35 -17.69 -28.05
N ARG A 40 10.20 -17.04 -28.24
CA ARG A 40 10.08 -15.83 -29.07
C ARG A 40 10.60 -14.65 -28.27
N GLU A 41 11.39 -13.79 -28.93
CA GLU A 41 11.88 -12.57 -28.30
C GLU A 41 10.74 -11.59 -28.03
N VAL A 42 10.74 -11.01 -26.83
CA VAL A 42 9.77 -10.01 -26.39
C VAL A 42 10.54 -8.72 -26.07
N PRO A 43 10.15 -7.57 -26.63
CA PRO A 43 10.75 -6.29 -26.26
C PRO A 43 10.62 -6.04 -24.76
N VAL A 44 11.72 -5.64 -24.11
CA VAL A 44 11.76 -5.31 -22.69
C VAL A 44 12.56 -4.03 -22.46
N GLN A 45 12.06 -3.18 -21.57
CA GLN A 45 12.74 -1.98 -21.11
C GLN A 45 13.22 -2.22 -19.69
N SER A 46 14.48 -1.92 -19.39
CA SER A 46 15.11 -2.27 -18.11
C SER A 46 15.85 -1.10 -17.49
N TRP A 47 15.84 -1.01 -16.16
CA TRP A 47 16.64 -0.05 -15.38
C TRP A 47 17.04 -0.64 -14.02
N VAL A 48 18.05 -0.06 -13.39
CA VAL A 48 18.51 -0.48 -12.05
C VAL A 48 17.74 0.29 -10.98
N THR A 49 17.25 -0.41 -9.96
CA THR A 49 16.54 0.19 -8.80
C THR A 49 17.35 0.09 -7.51
N ALA A 50 18.32 -0.82 -7.41
CA ALA A 50 19.31 -0.85 -6.34
C ALA A 50 20.61 -1.52 -6.77
N THR A 51 21.71 -1.13 -6.11
CA THR A 51 23.04 -1.73 -6.28
C THR A 51 23.56 -2.34 -4.97
N TRP A 52 24.39 -3.37 -5.09
CA TRP A 52 25.19 -3.90 -3.99
C TRP A 52 26.36 -2.94 -3.68
N PRO A 53 27.02 -3.06 -2.51
CA PRO A 53 28.18 -2.23 -2.16
C PRO A 53 29.35 -2.31 -3.15
N ASP A 54 29.48 -3.43 -3.89
CA ASP A 54 30.50 -3.58 -4.96
C ASP A 54 30.08 -2.94 -6.30
N GLY A 55 28.92 -2.30 -6.36
CA GLY A 55 28.37 -1.64 -7.55
C GLY A 55 27.63 -2.56 -8.52
N SER A 56 27.61 -3.87 -8.28
CA SER A 56 26.79 -4.81 -9.07
C SER A 56 25.29 -4.57 -8.83
N VAL A 57 24.45 -4.97 -9.78
CA VAL A 57 23.00 -4.81 -9.66
C VAL A 57 22.48 -5.67 -8.51
N LYS A 58 21.75 -5.06 -7.56
CA LYS A 58 21.00 -5.76 -6.51
C LYS A 58 19.56 -6.00 -6.96
N TRP A 59 18.93 -4.97 -7.51
CA TRP A 59 17.61 -5.03 -8.12
C TRP A 59 17.59 -4.30 -9.45
N SER A 60 16.98 -4.93 -10.44
CA SER A 60 16.57 -4.29 -11.68
C SER A 60 15.05 -4.30 -11.79
N ALA A 61 14.52 -3.34 -12.53
CA ALA A 61 13.12 -3.28 -12.90
C ALA A 61 12.96 -3.36 -14.41
N HIS A 62 11.84 -3.92 -14.84
CA HIS A 62 11.57 -4.24 -16.23
C HIS A 62 10.13 -3.89 -16.58
N ALA A 63 9.90 -3.48 -17.82
CA ALA A 63 8.56 -3.21 -18.34
C ALA A 63 8.36 -3.81 -19.74
N ILE A 64 7.13 -4.28 -19.98
CA ILE A 64 6.65 -4.69 -21.31
C ILE A 64 5.44 -3.86 -21.71
N GLY A 65 5.26 -3.68 -23.02
CA GLY A 65 4.07 -3.04 -23.59
C GLY A 65 2.82 -3.91 -23.49
N ALA A 66 1.68 -3.34 -23.88
CA ALA A 66 0.40 -4.05 -24.00
C ALA A 66 0.44 -5.10 -25.11
N GLN A 67 -0.16 -6.26 -24.85
CA GLN A 67 -0.17 -7.42 -25.75
C GLN A 67 -1.49 -8.16 -25.61
N ARG A 68 -2.13 -8.53 -26.73
CA ARG A 68 -3.36 -9.33 -26.71
C ARG A 68 -3.06 -10.81 -26.39
N ASP A 69 -2.02 -11.35 -27.01
CA ASP A 69 -1.61 -12.74 -26.81
C ASP A 69 -0.51 -12.81 -25.75
N VAL A 70 -0.90 -12.70 -24.48
CA VAL A 70 0.01 -12.78 -23.33
C VAL A 70 0.54 -14.21 -23.13
N ALA A 71 1.85 -14.35 -23.01
CA ALA A 71 2.47 -15.64 -22.69
C ALA A 71 2.22 -16.04 -21.23
N ARG A 72 2.31 -17.34 -20.92
CA ARG A 72 2.11 -17.84 -19.54
C ARG A 72 3.29 -17.55 -18.64
N ALA A 73 4.49 -17.56 -19.21
CA ALA A 73 5.74 -17.32 -18.53
C ALA A 73 6.71 -16.60 -19.46
N TYR A 74 7.69 -15.94 -18.86
CA TYR A 74 8.77 -15.26 -19.56
C TYR A 74 10.12 -15.61 -18.95
N ARG A 75 11.18 -15.32 -19.70
CA ARG A 75 12.56 -15.64 -19.38
C ARG A 75 13.42 -14.41 -19.60
N LEU A 76 13.97 -13.87 -18.52
CA LEU A 76 14.84 -12.70 -18.54
C LEU A 76 16.32 -13.11 -18.53
N GLU A 77 17.09 -12.55 -19.45
CA GLU A 77 18.51 -12.86 -19.67
C GLU A 77 19.37 -11.59 -19.56
N PRO A 78 20.26 -11.47 -18.56
CA PRO A 78 21.23 -10.38 -18.50
C PRO A 78 22.36 -10.57 -19.51
N GLY A 79 22.97 -9.48 -19.95
CA GLY A 79 24.11 -9.46 -20.88
C GLY A 79 23.73 -9.64 -22.35
N ARG A 80 22.44 -9.58 -22.69
CA ARG A 80 21.92 -9.68 -24.06
C ARG A 80 21.04 -8.47 -24.39
N GLU A 81 21.18 -7.97 -25.61
CA GLU A 81 20.38 -6.84 -26.09
C GLU A 81 18.89 -7.19 -26.21
N PRO A 82 17.98 -6.29 -25.81
CA PRO A 82 16.54 -6.51 -25.95
C PRO A 82 16.10 -6.43 -27.42
N ALA A 83 15.00 -7.10 -27.74
CA ALA A 83 14.33 -6.93 -29.03
C ALA A 83 13.73 -5.52 -29.16
N ALA A 84 13.74 -4.97 -30.37
CA ALA A 84 13.14 -3.67 -30.66
C ALA A 84 11.60 -3.76 -30.64
N PRO A 85 10.90 -2.79 -30.02
CA PRO A 85 9.45 -2.80 -30.01
C PRO A 85 8.87 -2.40 -31.37
N ALA A 86 7.85 -3.13 -31.82
CA ALA A 86 7.13 -2.81 -33.06
C ALA A 86 6.30 -1.52 -32.94
N THR A 87 5.78 -1.26 -31.73
CA THR A 87 5.07 -0.03 -31.35
C THR A 87 5.82 0.57 -30.18
N ALA A 88 6.14 1.86 -30.25
CA ALA A 88 6.86 2.55 -29.19
C ALA A 88 6.01 3.65 -28.53
N VAL A 89 6.27 3.88 -27.25
CA VAL A 89 5.85 5.12 -26.58
C VAL A 89 6.71 6.27 -27.09
N THR A 90 6.10 7.43 -27.30
CA THR A 90 6.80 8.67 -27.64
C THR A 90 6.36 9.81 -26.73
N VAL A 91 7.31 10.61 -26.27
CA VAL A 91 7.07 11.81 -25.47
C VAL A 91 7.64 13.01 -26.22
N ALA A 92 6.78 13.93 -26.64
CA ALA A 92 7.16 15.15 -27.34
C ALA A 92 6.84 16.39 -26.50
N ARG A 93 7.81 17.31 -26.39
CA ARG A 93 7.60 18.64 -25.80
C ARG A 93 7.11 19.59 -26.89
N GLU A 94 5.93 20.15 -26.71
CA GLU A 94 5.33 21.12 -27.63
C GLU A 94 5.04 22.46 -26.94
N ARG A 95 4.70 23.49 -27.72
CA ARG A 95 4.33 24.80 -27.13
C ARG A 95 3.05 24.65 -26.32
N GLY A 96 3.16 24.72 -25.00
CA GLY A 96 2.02 24.69 -24.08
C GLY A 96 1.75 23.34 -23.41
N GLY A 97 2.61 22.33 -23.59
CA GLY A 97 2.45 21.05 -22.89
C GLY A 97 3.34 19.90 -23.37
N LEU A 98 2.97 18.70 -22.95
CA LEU A 98 3.55 17.43 -23.41
C LEU A 98 2.54 16.68 -24.27
N VAL A 99 3.01 16.02 -25.32
CA VAL A 99 2.24 15.06 -26.10
C VAL A 99 2.85 13.68 -25.88
N VAL A 100 2.07 12.76 -25.32
CA VAL A 100 2.49 11.38 -25.09
C VAL A 100 1.65 10.45 -25.95
N SER A 101 2.28 9.61 -26.76
CA SER A 101 1.58 8.61 -27.59
C SER A 101 2.02 7.20 -27.23
N THR A 102 1.04 6.32 -27.02
CA THR A 102 1.28 4.86 -26.86
C THR A 102 1.43 4.15 -28.21
N GLY A 103 1.34 4.88 -29.32
CA GLY A 103 1.18 4.32 -30.67
C GLY A 103 -0.27 4.00 -31.05
N VAL A 104 -1.19 3.96 -30.08
CA VAL A 104 -2.64 3.78 -30.31
C VAL A 104 -3.42 5.02 -29.86
N VAL A 105 -3.06 5.56 -28.70
CA VAL A 105 -3.73 6.70 -28.07
C VAL A 105 -2.71 7.81 -27.85
N THR A 106 -3.11 9.04 -28.15
CA THR A 106 -2.33 10.27 -27.93
C THR A 106 -2.97 11.10 -26.83
N TRP A 107 -2.16 11.54 -25.89
CA TRP A 107 -2.52 12.32 -24.73
C TRP A 107 -1.83 13.68 -24.79
N GLU A 108 -2.60 14.76 -24.75
CA GLU A 108 -2.06 16.10 -24.62
C GLU A 108 -2.16 16.55 -23.17
N LEU A 109 -1.02 16.67 -22.50
CA LEU A 109 -0.90 17.08 -21.10
C LEU A 109 -0.56 18.58 -21.00
N GLY A 110 -0.86 19.21 -19.86
CA GLY A 110 -0.56 20.62 -19.58
C GLY A 110 -1.80 21.51 -19.52
N GLY A 111 -1.60 22.83 -19.45
CA GLY A 111 -2.71 23.79 -19.37
C GLY A 111 -3.49 23.77 -18.04
N GLY A 112 -2.86 23.34 -16.95
CA GLY A 112 -3.47 23.32 -15.62
C GLY A 112 -4.37 22.12 -15.32
N THR A 113 -4.55 21.19 -16.27
CA THR A 113 -5.37 19.98 -16.11
C THR A 113 -4.52 18.72 -16.17
N VAL A 114 -5.10 17.56 -15.80
CA VAL A 114 -4.42 16.25 -15.90
C VAL A 114 -4.17 15.90 -17.37
N ALA A 115 -5.16 16.11 -18.22
CA ALA A 115 -5.00 16.04 -19.67
C ALA A 115 -5.97 17.01 -20.37
N ARG A 116 -5.47 17.72 -21.39
CA ARG A 116 -6.27 18.61 -22.24
C ARG A 116 -7.13 17.82 -23.20
N SER A 117 -6.55 16.80 -23.85
CA SER A 117 -7.26 15.93 -24.79
C SER A 117 -6.70 14.50 -24.77
N ILE A 118 -7.56 13.54 -25.11
CA ILE A 118 -7.25 12.14 -25.33
C ILE A 118 -7.80 11.77 -26.70
N SER A 119 -6.93 11.33 -27.61
CA SER A 119 -7.31 10.99 -28.98
C SER A 119 -6.88 9.59 -29.36
N ARG A 120 -7.73 8.86 -30.10
CA ARG A 120 -7.39 7.57 -30.70
C ARG A 120 -7.31 7.73 -32.22
N GLY A 121 -6.10 7.66 -32.77
CA GLY A 121 -5.83 8.19 -34.11
C GLY A 121 -6.24 9.66 -34.20
N ASN A 122 -7.00 10.02 -35.25
CA ASN A 122 -7.47 11.41 -35.45
C ASN A 122 -8.79 11.74 -34.73
N ARG A 123 -9.32 10.84 -33.88
CA ARG A 123 -10.59 11.05 -33.18
C ARG A 123 -10.34 11.42 -31.72
N GLU A 124 -10.76 12.63 -31.35
CA GLU A 124 -10.81 13.06 -29.94
C GLU A 124 -11.86 12.23 -29.18
N ILE A 125 -11.45 11.48 -28.17
CA ILE A 125 -12.34 10.66 -27.35
C ILE A 125 -12.84 11.47 -26.16
N ALA A 126 -11.93 12.16 -25.48
CA ALA A 126 -12.25 12.97 -24.32
C ALA A 126 -11.33 14.20 -24.26
N ARG A 127 -11.76 15.20 -23.49
CA ARG A 127 -11.01 16.42 -23.22
C ARG A 127 -11.20 16.86 -21.77
N ASN A 128 -10.37 17.80 -21.32
CA ASN A 128 -10.53 18.47 -20.04
C ASN A 128 -10.61 17.48 -18.85
N VAL A 129 -9.63 16.56 -18.80
CA VAL A 129 -9.48 15.63 -17.69
C VAL A 129 -8.89 16.38 -16.50
N ARG A 130 -9.63 16.47 -15.41
CA ARG A 130 -9.32 17.33 -14.27
C ARG A 130 -9.73 16.72 -12.95
N LEU A 131 -9.02 17.09 -11.89
CA LEU A 131 -9.41 16.77 -10.53
C LEU A 131 -10.48 17.76 -10.07
N VAL A 132 -11.46 17.28 -9.31
CA VAL A 132 -12.56 18.08 -8.77
C VAL A 132 -12.68 17.84 -7.27
N SER A 133 -13.02 18.87 -6.51
CA SER A 133 -13.28 18.80 -5.08
C SER A 133 -14.52 19.57 -4.67
N LEU A 134 -15.10 19.18 -3.53
CA LEU A 134 -16.17 19.90 -2.84
C LEU A 134 -15.73 20.14 -1.40
N ARG A 135 -15.70 21.39 -0.94
CA ARG A 135 -15.39 21.77 0.46
C ARG A 135 -16.64 22.29 1.16
N GLN A 136 -16.76 22.03 2.44
CA GLN A 136 -17.72 22.67 3.35
C GLN A 136 -16.93 23.31 4.51
N GLU A 137 -17.44 24.43 5.03
CA GLU A 137 -16.89 25.10 6.21
C GLU A 137 -17.44 24.53 7.54
N GLU A 138 -18.49 23.72 7.45
CA GLU A 138 -19.20 23.11 8.59
C GLU A 138 -19.44 21.61 8.32
N PRO A 139 -19.50 20.78 9.39
CA PRO A 139 -19.82 19.37 9.25
C PRO A 139 -21.24 19.18 8.72
N THR A 140 -21.48 18.02 8.10
CA THR A 140 -22.85 17.65 7.71
C THR A 140 -23.70 17.37 8.96
N PRO A 141 -24.85 18.05 9.15
CA PRO A 141 -25.72 17.80 10.32
C PRO A 141 -26.26 16.37 10.36
N ASP A 142 -26.39 15.80 11.56
CA ASP A 142 -26.84 14.41 11.76
C ASP A 142 -28.24 14.13 11.20
N GLU A 143 -29.17 15.07 11.35
CA GLU A 143 -30.54 14.96 10.80
C GLU A 143 -30.60 15.22 9.28
N GLY A 144 -29.46 15.48 8.65
CA GLY A 144 -29.35 16.02 7.30
C GLY A 144 -29.63 17.51 7.24
N GLY A 145 -29.37 18.12 6.09
CA GLY A 145 -29.55 19.56 5.90
C GLY A 145 -28.77 20.10 4.71
N ALA A 146 -29.08 21.33 4.32
CA ALA A 146 -28.29 22.03 3.30
C ALA A 146 -27.07 22.67 3.95
N VAL A 147 -25.88 22.20 3.58
CA VAL A 147 -24.61 22.88 3.87
C VAL A 147 -24.10 23.47 2.56
N ALA A 148 -23.63 24.71 2.60
CA ALA A 148 -23.02 25.34 1.43
C ALA A 148 -21.76 24.57 1.04
N ARG A 149 -21.65 24.22 -0.24
CA ARG A 149 -20.49 23.52 -0.81
C ARG A 149 -19.76 24.43 -1.76
N GLU A 150 -18.50 24.67 -1.50
CA GLU A 150 -17.57 25.29 -2.45
C GLU A 150 -17.09 24.24 -3.44
N GLN A 151 -17.16 24.54 -4.73
CA GLN A 151 -16.65 23.66 -5.79
C GLN A 151 -15.25 24.11 -6.17
N GLY A 152 -14.29 23.19 -6.11
CA GLY A 152 -12.90 23.41 -6.52
C GLY A 152 -12.49 22.50 -7.67
N GLU A 153 -11.46 22.90 -8.39
CA GLU A 153 -10.74 22.05 -9.33
C GLU A 153 -9.26 21.99 -8.95
N GLY A 154 -8.63 20.84 -9.16
CA GLY A 154 -7.19 20.69 -8.98
C GLY A 154 -6.44 21.33 -10.14
N VAL A 155 -5.54 22.26 -9.84
CA VAL A 155 -4.70 22.95 -10.82
C VAL A 155 -3.34 22.28 -10.85
N VAL A 156 -2.97 21.75 -12.02
CA VAL A 156 -1.61 21.21 -12.26
C VAL A 156 -0.63 22.38 -12.41
N GLU A 157 0.34 22.43 -11.50
CA GLU A 157 1.38 23.47 -11.40
C GLU A 157 2.68 23.04 -12.08
N SER A 158 3.03 21.75 -11.99
CA SER A 158 4.25 21.18 -12.57
C SER A 158 3.96 19.92 -13.38
N VAL A 159 4.79 19.69 -14.42
CA VAL A 159 4.75 18.48 -15.25
C VAL A 159 6.18 18.00 -15.48
N THR A 160 6.48 16.80 -15.00
CA THR A 160 7.81 16.19 -15.05
C THR A 160 7.74 14.83 -15.74
N VAL A 161 8.60 14.61 -16.73
CA VAL A 161 8.79 13.28 -17.33
C VAL A 161 9.80 12.54 -16.47
N GLU A 162 9.34 11.57 -15.68
CA GLU A 162 10.20 10.74 -14.81
C GLU A 162 10.85 9.60 -15.59
N GLN A 163 10.17 9.09 -16.63
CA GLN A 163 10.69 8.06 -17.53
C GLN A 163 10.25 8.32 -18.97
N ASP A 164 11.19 8.21 -19.91
CA ASP A 164 10.99 8.38 -21.36
C ASP A 164 11.63 7.20 -22.11
N GLY A 165 10.97 6.04 -22.04
CA GLY A 165 11.44 4.82 -22.68
C GLY A 165 10.46 4.31 -23.74
N PRO A 166 10.92 3.49 -24.69
CA PRO A 166 10.12 3.09 -25.85
C PRO A 166 9.00 2.11 -25.50
N LEU A 167 9.02 1.45 -24.34
CA LEU A 167 7.93 0.58 -23.89
C LEU A 167 7.11 1.17 -22.77
N ARG A 168 7.73 1.99 -21.91
CA ARG A 168 7.08 2.65 -20.78
C ARG A 168 7.58 4.07 -20.62
N ALA A 169 6.64 5.00 -20.48
CA ALA A 169 6.91 6.37 -20.04
C ALA A 169 6.05 6.72 -18.81
N VAL A 170 6.60 7.54 -17.93
CA VAL A 170 5.93 8.01 -16.71
C VAL A 170 5.99 9.52 -16.66
N VAL A 171 4.82 10.14 -16.53
CA VAL A 171 4.68 11.59 -16.35
C VAL A 171 4.08 11.86 -14.99
N ARG A 172 4.82 12.61 -14.16
CA ARG A 172 4.39 13.13 -12.86
C ARG A 172 3.83 14.53 -13.03
N LEU A 173 2.66 14.76 -12.45
CA LEU A 173 1.97 16.03 -12.37
C LEU A 173 1.86 16.40 -10.89
N GLU A 174 2.18 17.63 -10.53
CA GLU A 174 1.99 18.13 -9.16
C GLU A 174 1.12 19.38 -9.19
N GLY A 175 0.35 19.58 -8.14
CA GLY A 175 -0.56 20.70 -8.04
C GLY A 175 -1.33 20.72 -6.73
N ARG A 176 -2.43 21.48 -6.69
CA ARG A 176 -3.32 21.60 -5.51
C ARG A 176 -4.76 21.88 -5.90
N HIS A 177 -5.70 21.66 -4.99
CA HIS A 177 -7.09 22.07 -5.12
C HIS A 177 -7.30 23.45 -4.52
N GLY A 178 -7.29 24.51 -5.33
CA GLY A 178 -7.40 25.88 -4.81
C GLY A 178 -6.25 26.22 -3.87
N ASP A 179 -6.52 26.38 -2.58
CA ASP A 179 -5.54 26.68 -1.53
C ASP A 179 -5.13 25.47 -0.66
N TRP A 180 -5.70 24.28 -0.90
CA TRP A 180 -5.53 23.08 -0.07
C TRP A 180 -5.40 21.79 -0.91
N LEU A 181 -5.19 20.65 -0.26
CA LEU A 181 -5.00 19.31 -0.82
C LEU A 181 -3.96 19.28 -1.94
N PRO A 182 -2.66 19.48 -1.64
CA PRO A 182 -1.60 19.25 -2.60
C PRO A 182 -1.66 17.81 -3.10
N PHE A 183 -1.55 17.65 -4.41
CA PHE A 183 -1.65 16.36 -5.07
C PHE A 183 -0.43 16.07 -5.94
N THR A 184 -0.17 14.78 -6.09
CA THR A 184 0.71 14.21 -7.11
C THR A 184 -0.08 13.21 -7.94
N VAL A 185 -0.07 13.36 -9.26
CA VAL A 185 -0.66 12.40 -10.20
C VAL A 185 0.44 11.83 -11.09
N ARG A 186 0.58 10.51 -11.13
CA ARG A 186 1.44 9.82 -12.10
C ARG A 186 0.62 9.12 -13.16
N LEU A 187 0.98 9.40 -14.41
CA LEU A 187 0.40 8.80 -15.61
C LEU A 187 1.39 7.78 -16.18
N TYR A 188 0.96 6.52 -16.27
CA TYR A 188 1.76 5.39 -16.73
C TYR A 188 1.34 4.99 -18.13
N PHE A 189 2.20 5.27 -19.11
CA PHE A 189 1.97 4.94 -20.51
C PHE A 189 2.78 3.71 -20.91
N HIS A 190 2.11 2.72 -21.48
CA HIS A 190 2.76 1.54 -22.05
C HIS A 190 2.55 1.49 -23.56
N ALA A 191 3.55 1.00 -24.29
CA ALA A 191 3.47 0.84 -25.73
C ALA A 191 2.28 -0.05 -26.11
N GLY A 192 1.50 0.36 -27.10
CA GLY A 192 0.31 -0.36 -27.57
C GLY A 192 -0.92 -0.27 -26.67
N ALA A 193 -0.83 0.34 -25.47
CA ALA A 193 -1.95 0.41 -24.54
C ALA A 193 -3.03 1.38 -25.02
N GLU A 194 -4.30 1.04 -24.77
CA GLU A 194 -5.46 1.92 -25.01
C GLU A 194 -5.86 2.72 -23.76
N GLN A 195 -5.24 2.40 -22.64
CA GLN A 195 -5.53 2.93 -21.32
C GLN A 195 -4.28 3.51 -20.67
N VAL A 196 -4.50 4.42 -19.73
CA VAL A 196 -3.48 4.95 -18.83
C VAL A 196 -3.84 4.55 -17.41
N ARG A 197 -2.86 4.01 -16.68
CA ARG A 197 -2.94 3.85 -15.22
C ARG A 197 -2.60 5.19 -14.59
N ILE A 198 -3.40 5.63 -13.64
CA ILE A 198 -3.31 6.93 -12.97
C ILE A 198 -3.17 6.68 -11.47
N MET A 199 -1.99 6.99 -10.92
CA MET A 199 -1.79 6.99 -9.47
C MET A 199 -2.02 8.41 -8.96
N HIS A 200 -3.11 8.62 -8.22
CA HIS A 200 -3.47 9.91 -7.62
C HIS A 200 -3.21 9.87 -6.12
N THR A 201 -2.25 10.67 -5.67
CA THR A 201 -1.96 10.89 -4.25
C THR A 201 -2.34 12.31 -3.88
N PHE A 202 -2.98 12.50 -2.73
CA PHE A 202 -3.08 13.82 -2.11
C PHE A 202 -2.61 13.75 -0.66
N VAL A 203 -2.17 14.88 -0.12
CA VAL A 203 -1.87 15.04 1.30
C VAL A 203 -2.92 15.94 1.92
N TRP A 204 -3.48 15.55 3.05
CA TRP A 204 -4.42 16.38 3.80
C TRP A 204 -3.66 17.53 4.49
N ASP A 205 -3.94 18.78 4.11
CA ASP A 205 -3.40 19.99 4.74
C ASP A 205 -4.50 20.95 5.21
N GLY A 206 -5.75 20.48 5.30
CA GLY A 206 -6.88 21.23 5.83
C GLY A 206 -6.89 21.30 7.35
N ASP A 207 -7.52 22.33 7.90
CA ASP A 207 -7.83 22.47 9.32
C ASP A 207 -9.03 21.57 9.65
N PRO A 208 -8.89 20.50 10.46
CA PRO A 208 -9.99 19.57 10.72
C PRO A 208 -11.21 20.23 11.38
N GLU A 209 -11.06 21.38 12.03
CA GLU A 209 -12.18 22.12 12.64
C GLU A 209 -12.96 23.00 11.65
N ARG A 210 -12.44 23.18 10.43
CA ARG A 210 -12.99 24.13 9.44
C ARG A 210 -13.16 23.54 8.04
N ASP A 211 -12.38 22.52 7.70
CA ASP A 211 -12.25 22.03 6.34
C ASP A 211 -12.81 20.63 6.21
N PHE A 212 -14.05 20.54 5.72
CA PHE A 212 -14.75 19.27 5.54
C PHE A 212 -14.82 18.93 4.04
N LEU A 213 -14.11 17.87 3.64
CA LEU A 213 -14.11 17.39 2.26
C LEU A 213 -15.43 16.67 1.95
N ALA A 214 -16.27 17.29 1.14
CA ALA A 214 -17.58 16.77 0.74
C ALA A 214 -17.55 16.03 -0.61
N GLY A 215 -16.41 15.98 -1.28
CA GLY A 215 -16.26 15.27 -2.55
C GLY A 215 -14.86 15.44 -3.11
N LEU A 216 -14.31 14.37 -3.67
CA LEU A 216 -13.01 14.37 -4.35
C LEU A 216 -13.10 13.40 -5.53
N GLY A 217 -12.63 13.80 -6.71
CA GLY A 217 -12.74 12.93 -7.89
C GLY A 217 -11.94 13.36 -9.11
N LEU A 218 -11.95 12.49 -10.11
CA LEU A 218 -11.42 12.74 -11.45
C LEU A 218 -12.59 12.83 -12.44
N ARG A 219 -12.63 13.90 -13.23
CA ARG A 219 -13.67 14.17 -14.23
C ARG A 219 -13.07 14.32 -15.62
N ALA A 220 -13.76 13.77 -16.63
CA ALA A 220 -13.42 13.94 -18.04
C ALA A 220 -14.67 14.30 -18.86
N ASP A 221 -14.51 15.18 -19.84
CA ASP A 221 -15.56 15.53 -20.79
C ASP A 221 -15.43 14.60 -22.02
N VAL A 222 -16.45 13.79 -22.31
CA VAL A 222 -16.42 12.72 -23.31
C VAL A 222 -17.24 13.11 -24.54
N VAL A 223 -16.63 13.02 -25.72
CA VAL A 223 -17.24 13.50 -26.97
C VAL A 223 -18.31 12.52 -27.48
N MET A 224 -19.56 12.99 -27.61
CA MET A 224 -20.71 12.16 -27.99
C MET A 224 -21.19 12.48 -29.41
N ARG A 225 -20.75 11.68 -30.40
CA ARG A 225 -21.00 11.92 -31.84
C ARG A 225 -22.22 11.21 -32.40
N ASP A 226 -22.55 10.08 -31.81
CA ASP A 226 -23.53 9.14 -32.37
C ASP A 226 -24.97 9.62 -32.17
N GLN A 227 -25.91 8.99 -32.88
CA GLN A 227 -27.33 9.14 -32.60
C GLN A 227 -27.65 8.68 -31.18
N LEU A 228 -28.69 9.23 -30.54
CA LEU A 228 -29.00 8.93 -29.13
C LEU A 228 -29.23 7.44 -28.84
N HIS A 229 -29.68 6.66 -29.82
CA HIS A 229 -29.88 5.21 -29.66
C HIS A 229 -28.62 4.37 -29.90
N ASP A 230 -27.53 4.98 -30.39
CA ASP A 230 -26.21 4.38 -30.59
C ASP A 230 -25.17 4.90 -29.58
N ARG A 231 -25.62 5.69 -28.59
CA ARG A 231 -24.83 6.09 -27.42
C ARG A 231 -25.12 5.14 -26.28
N HIS A 232 -24.08 4.67 -25.63
CA HIS A 232 -24.16 3.61 -24.63
C HIS A 232 -23.55 4.05 -23.30
N VAL A 233 -24.20 3.64 -22.22
CA VAL A 233 -23.69 3.74 -20.84
C VAL A 233 -23.55 2.33 -20.29
N ARG A 234 -22.38 2.04 -19.72
CA ARG A 234 -22.10 0.76 -19.04
C ARG A 234 -21.56 1.05 -17.66
N LEU A 235 -22.08 0.38 -16.63
CA LEU A 235 -21.63 0.52 -15.25
C LEU A 235 -21.54 -0.88 -14.62
N ALA A 236 -20.40 -1.22 -14.05
CA ALA A 236 -20.17 -2.52 -13.44
C ALA A 236 -21.03 -2.67 -12.17
N GLY A 237 -21.81 -3.75 -12.10
CA GLY A 237 -22.40 -4.27 -10.87
C GLY A 237 -21.41 -5.19 -10.15
N ALA A 238 -21.92 -6.16 -9.39
CA ALA A 238 -21.08 -7.14 -8.69
C ALA A 238 -20.49 -8.22 -9.62
N GLU A 239 -21.30 -8.74 -10.54
CA GLU A 239 -20.89 -9.83 -11.45
C GLU A 239 -21.09 -9.49 -12.94
N GLY A 240 -21.69 -8.33 -13.24
CA GLY A 240 -22.09 -7.97 -14.58
C GLY A 240 -22.16 -6.46 -14.79
N PHE A 241 -22.91 -6.03 -15.79
CA PHE A 241 -23.00 -4.62 -16.17
C PHE A 241 -24.45 -4.16 -16.32
N LEU A 242 -24.72 -2.93 -15.93
CA LEU A 242 -25.80 -2.15 -16.53
C LEU A 242 -25.48 -1.96 -18.01
N THR A 243 -26.36 -2.41 -18.92
CA THR A 243 -26.18 -2.27 -20.37
C THR A 243 -27.33 -1.49 -21.01
N GLU A 244 -27.24 -0.16 -21.02
CA GLU A 244 -28.26 0.71 -21.61
C GLU A 244 -27.75 1.61 -22.73
N ALA A 245 -28.66 1.98 -23.65
CA ALA A 245 -28.44 3.10 -24.55
C ALA A 245 -29.09 4.37 -23.99
N VAL A 246 -28.56 5.54 -24.34
CA VAL A 246 -29.14 6.85 -23.95
C VAL A 246 -30.60 6.94 -24.38
N ARG A 247 -30.93 6.48 -25.60
CA ARG A 247 -32.33 6.24 -26.02
C ARG A 247 -32.56 4.74 -26.25
N GLY A 248 -33.23 4.09 -25.32
CA GLY A 248 -33.57 2.67 -25.41
C GLY A 248 -34.57 2.35 -26.54
N LEU A 249 -34.23 1.38 -27.39
CA LEU A 249 -35.07 0.80 -28.43
C LEU A 249 -35.63 -0.57 -28.01
N THR A 250 -35.21 -1.11 -26.87
CA THR A 250 -35.69 -2.37 -26.30
C THR A 250 -36.87 -2.15 -25.35
N GLY A 251 -37.72 -3.17 -25.17
CA GLY A 251 -38.85 -3.11 -24.22
C GLY A 251 -39.96 -2.12 -24.58
N LEU A 252 -39.96 -1.61 -25.81
CA LEU A 252 -40.99 -0.69 -26.31
C LEU A 252 -42.31 -1.43 -26.64
N ARG A 253 -43.41 -0.66 -26.73
CA ARG A 253 -44.72 -1.17 -27.17
C ARG A 253 -44.74 -1.66 -28.63
N ARG A 254 -43.78 -1.21 -29.44
CA ARG A 254 -43.62 -1.58 -30.85
C ARG A 254 -42.20 -2.06 -31.08
N ASP A 255 -42.07 -3.06 -31.95
CA ASP A 255 -40.79 -3.69 -32.24
C ASP A 255 -40.00 -2.87 -33.27
N PRO A 256 -38.80 -2.35 -32.94
CA PRO A 256 -37.93 -1.71 -33.94
C PRO A 256 -37.28 -2.70 -34.92
N GLY A 257 -37.34 -4.01 -34.62
CA GLY A 257 -36.65 -5.10 -35.28
C GLY A 257 -35.77 -5.87 -34.29
N GLU A 258 -35.78 -7.20 -34.35
CA GLU A 258 -34.96 -8.05 -33.47
C GLU A 258 -33.47 -7.73 -33.60
N HIS A 259 -32.99 -7.53 -34.83
CA HIS A 259 -31.61 -7.14 -35.10
C HIS A 259 -31.24 -5.82 -34.39
N VAL A 260 -32.13 -4.82 -34.44
CA VAL A 260 -31.94 -3.50 -33.82
C VAL A 260 -31.81 -3.63 -32.31
N ARG A 261 -32.73 -4.38 -31.68
CA ARG A 261 -32.69 -4.62 -30.23
C ARG A 261 -31.40 -5.29 -29.81
N ARG A 262 -31.00 -6.35 -30.52
CA ARG A 262 -29.78 -7.10 -30.22
C ARG A 262 -28.53 -6.22 -30.41
N ALA A 263 -28.47 -5.49 -31.53
CA ALA A 263 -27.35 -4.58 -31.80
C ALA A 263 -27.18 -3.54 -30.70
N GLN A 264 -28.28 -2.90 -30.26
CA GLN A 264 -28.20 -1.89 -29.20
C GLN A 264 -27.73 -2.46 -27.85
N VAL A 265 -28.21 -3.65 -27.45
CA VAL A 265 -27.75 -4.31 -26.21
C VAL A 265 -26.26 -4.62 -26.30
N GLU A 266 -25.81 -5.12 -27.45
CA GLU A 266 -24.40 -5.44 -27.73
C GLU A 266 -23.52 -4.20 -27.95
N GLY A 267 -24.08 -2.99 -27.95
CA GLY A 267 -23.33 -1.75 -28.18
C GLY A 267 -22.94 -1.49 -29.64
N ARG A 268 -23.57 -2.19 -30.59
CA ARG A 268 -23.38 -2.06 -32.04
C ARG A 268 -24.38 -1.05 -32.65
N PRO A 269 -24.11 -0.52 -33.86
CA PRO A 269 -25.05 0.37 -34.54
C PRO A 269 -26.43 -0.27 -34.70
N ALA A 270 -27.48 0.46 -34.34
CA ALA A 270 -28.87 0.02 -34.43
C ALA A 270 -29.27 -0.41 -35.86
N GLY A 271 -28.74 0.28 -36.88
CA GLY A 271 -29.05 0.02 -38.28
C GLY A 271 -30.44 0.53 -38.68
N GLU A 272 -31.13 -0.19 -39.56
CA GLU A 272 -32.45 0.20 -40.05
C GLU A 272 -33.55 -0.10 -39.01
N ILE A 273 -34.19 0.95 -38.50
CA ILE A 273 -35.26 0.87 -37.51
C ILE A 273 -36.61 0.79 -38.22
N ALA A 274 -37.46 -0.17 -37.81
CA ALA A 274 -38.80 -0.34 -38.36
C ALA A 274 -39.60 0.99 -38.36
N PRO A 275 -40.33 1.33 -39.44
CA PRO A 275 -40.98 2.64 -39.62
C PRO A 275 -41.93 3.05 -38.47
N GLU A 276 -42.59 2.08 -37.84
CA GLU A 276 -43.48 2.31 -36.71
C GLU A 276 -42.75 2.88 -35.48
N VAL A 277 -41.49 2.49 -35.27
CA VAL A 277 -40.65 3.03 -34.20
C VAL A 277 -39.86 4.24 -34.69
N ALA A 278 -39.32 4.21 -35.91
CA ALA A 278 -38.51 5.29 -36.48
C ALA A 278 -39.27 6.64 -36.50
N SER A 279 -40.54 6.63 -36.89
CA SER A 279 -41.41 7.82 -36.90
C SER A 279 -41.73 8.37 -35.50
N ARG A 280 -41.44 7.61 -34.43
CA ARG A 280 -41.78 7.91 -33.03
C ARG A 280 -40.56 8.02 -32.10
N LEU A 281 -39.34 8.02 -32.64
CA LEU A 281 -38.12 8.12 -31.84
C LEU A 281 -38.10 9.35 -30.90
N HIS A 282 -38.71 10.45 -31.32
CA HIS A 282 -38.82 11.69 -30.53
C HIS A 282 -39.70 11.55 -29.27
N LEU A 283 -40.53 10.51 -29.19
CA LEU A 283 -41.38 10.22 -28.02
C LEU A 283 -40.71 9.26 -27.02
N ILE A 284 -39.53 8.72 -27.36
CA ILE A 284 -38.77 7.84 -26.49
C ILE A 284 -37.82 8.69 -25.65
N PRO A 285 -37.89 8.64 -24.30
CA PRO A 285 -37.00 9.40 -23.44
C PRO A 285 -35.52 9.15 -23.74
N ALA A 286 -34.73 10.24 -23.68
CA ALA A 286 -33.28 10.16 -23.65
C ALA A 286 -32.82 10.30 -22.20
N TRP A 287 -32.08 9.31 -21.70
CA TRP A 287 -31.55 9.27 -20.34
C TRP A 287 -30.20 9.96 -20.31
N ASN A 288 -30.18 11.18 -19.77
CA ASN A 288 -29.02 12.05 -19.82
C ASN A 288 -28.00 11.78 -18.72
N ASP A 289 -28.46 11.37 -17.54
CA ASP A 289 -27.63 11.27 -16.33
C ASP A 289 -27.80 9.90 -15.66
N TYR A 290 -26.69 9.36 -15.14
CA TYR A 290 -26.60 8.08 -14.41
C TYR A 290 -25.69 8.23 -13.19
N THR A 291 -26.09 7.67 -12.06
CA THR A 291 -25.27 7.60 -10.83
C THR A 291 -25.25 6.16 -10.33
N LEU A 292 -24.04 5.62 -10.13
CA LEU A 292 -23.79 4.45 -9.27
C LEU A 292 -23.08 4.95 -8.01
N ASP A 293 -23.68 4.74 -6.85
CA ASP A 293 -23.22 5.28 -5.57
C ASP A 293 -23.01 4.15 -4.57
N GLN A 294 -21.76 3.85 -4.26
CA GLN A 294 -21.34 2.81 -3.32
C GLN A 294 -21.13 3.46 -1.96
N GLY A 295 -22.22 3.57 -1.19
CA GLY A 295 -22.23 4.25 0.11
C GLY A 295 -21.60 3.45 1.25
N SER A 296 -21.51 2.12 1.11
CA SER A 296 -20.87 1.22 2.08
C SER A 296 -20.11 0.10 1.39
N ALA A 297 -19.35 -0.70 2.14
CA ALA A 297 -18.67 -1.90 1.62
C ALA A 297 -19.62 -3.00 1.10
N ASP A 298 -20.92 -2.92 1.40
CA ASP A 298 -21.88 -4.01 1.15
C ASP A 298 -23.05 -3.65 0.23
N GLY A 299 -23.20 -2.38 -0.17
CA GLY A 299 -24.31 -1.95 -1.00
C GLY A 299 -24.01 -0.71 -1.85
N PHE A 300 -24.42 -0.77 -3.12
CA PHE A 300 -24.51 0.42 -3.97
C PHE A 300 -25.96 0.69 -4.36
N THR A 301 -26.26 1.95 -4.69
CA THR A 301 -27.50 2.34 -5.35
C THR A 301 -27.23 2.75 -6.80
N LEU A 302 -28.24 2.61 -7.65
CA LEU A 302 -28.15 2.94 -9.07
C LEU A 302 -29.39 3.73 -9.50
N ARG A 303 -29.20 4.82 -10.21
CA ARG A 303 -30.29 5.71 -10.64
C ARG A 303 -29.96 6.43 -11.94
N LYS A 304 -30.99 6.78 -12.71
CA LYS A 304 -30.89 7.60 -13.93
C LYS A 304 -31.97 8.67 -14.01
N ARG A 305 -31.76 9.72 -14.80
CA ARG A 305 -32.80 10.72 -15.12
C ARG A 305 -32.67 11.25 -16.53
N THR A 306 -33.75 11.82 -17.03
CA THR A 306 -33.82 12.37 -18.40
C THR A 306 -33.11 13.70 -18.56
N ALA A 307 -33.16 14.57 -17.55
CA ALA A 307 -32.41 15.82 -17.49
C ALA A 307 -32.51 16.40 -16.07
N ASP A 308 -31.76 17.48 -15.81
CA ASP A 308 -31.95 18.26 -14.60
C ASP A 308 -33.37 18.85 -14.50
N GLY A 309 -33.86 19.06 -13.28
CA GLY A 309 -35.27 19.43 -13.02
C GLY A 309 -36.28 18.28 -13.14
N HIS A 310 -35.84 17.07 -13.49
CA HIS A 310 -36.69 15.87 -13.49
C HIS A 310 -36.26 14.86 -12.42
N ALA A 311 -37.23 14.06 -11.98
CA ALA A 311 -37.02 13.03 -10.96
C ALA A 311 -36.03 11.95 -11.42
N TRP A 312 -35.24 11.46 -10.47
CA TRP A 312 -34.45 10.25 -10.65
C TRP A 312 -35.35 9.03 -10.66
N VAL A 313 -35.03 8.08 -11.54
CA VAL A 313 -35.62 6.75 -11.60
C VAL A 313 -34.59 5.76 -11.05
N THR A 314 -34.98 5.04 -10.02
CA THR A 314 -34.17 3.98 -9.42
C THR A 314 -34.01 2.82 -10.41
N ILE A 315 -32.79 2.33 -10.53
CA ILE A 315 -32.44 1.13 -11.29
C ILE A 315 -32.19 0.02 -10.27
N PRO A 316 -32.53 -1.25 -10.55
CA PRO A 316 -32.12 -2.37 -9.72
C PRO A 316 -30.62 -2.31 -9.39
N SER A 317 -30.31 -2.40 -8.10
CA SER A 317 -28.97 -2.20 -7.56
C SER A 317 -28.40 -3.51 -7.00
N GLY A 318 -27.28 -3.46 -6.27
CA GLY A 318 -26.59 -4.65 -5.79
C GLY A 318 -25.65 -4.36 -4.63
N THR A 319 -24.72 -5.29 -4.39
CA THR A 319 -23.83 -5.26 -3.23
C THR A 319 -22.55 -4.47 -3.49
N ARG A 320 -21.60 -5.08 -4.22
CA ARG A 320 -20.23 -4.56 -4.40
C ARG A 320 -19.96 -4.30 -5.86
N SER A 321 -20.00 -3.05 -6.30
CA SER A 321 -19.68 -2.70 -7.69
C SER A 321 -18.21 -2.95 -8.00
N GLY A 322 -17.92 -3.50 -9.19
CA GLY A 322 -16.56 -3.61 -9.72
C GLY A 322 -15.89 -2.27 -10.07
N GLY A 323 -16.55 -1.12 -9.85
CA GLY A 323 -15.90 0.19 -9.91
C GLY A 323 -15.51 0.70 -11.30
N TYR A 324 -16.00 0.05 -12.36
CA TYR A 324 -15.72 0.39 -13.75
C TYR A 324 -16.96 0.89 -14.49
N GLY A 325 -16.79 1.89 -15.34
CA GLY A 325 -17.82 2.47 -16.18
C GLY A 325 -17.34 2.75 -17.60
N TYR A 326 -18.30 2.94 -18.51
CA TYR A 326 -18.07 3.41 -19.87
C TYR A 326 -19.19 4.36 -20.30
N VAL A 327 -18.81 5.42 -21.00
CA VAL A 327 -19.74 6.27 -21.74
C VAL A 327 -19.17 6.59 -23.12
N GLY A 328 -20.03 6.51 -24.14
CA GLY A 328 -19.66 6.81 -25.52
C GLY A 328 -20.69 6.25 -26.49
N GLY A 329 -20.26 5.78 -27.65
CA GLY A 329 -21.14 5.16 -28.63
C GLY A 329 -20.39 4.27 -29.61
N VAL A 330 -20.99 4.04 -30.77
CA VAL A 330 -20.42 3.20 -31.83
C VAL A 330 -19.20 3.85 -32.50
N SER A 331 -19.01 5.16 -32.33
CA SER A 331 -17.87 5.91 -32.88
C SER A 331 -16.73 6.17 -31.88
N GLY A 332 -16.82 5.63 -30.66
CA GLY A 332 -15.80 5.72 -29.61
C GLY A 332 -16.37 6.17 -28.26
N GLY A 333 -15.53 6.07 -27.23
CA GLY A 333 -15.92 6.45 -25.87
C GLY A 333 -14.81 6.25 -24.85
N LEU A 334 -15.11 6.61 -23.61
CA LEU A 334 -14.18 6.55 -22.50
C LEU A 334 -14.63 5.48 -21.50
N GLY A 335 -13.76 4.51 -21.25
CA GLY A 335 -13.81 3.67 -20.05
C GLY A 335 -13.12 4.36 -18.88
N PHE A 336 -13.66 4.23 -17.67
CA PHE A 336 -13.16 4.89 -16.47
C PHE A 336 -13.42 4.04 -15.23
N GLY A 337 -12.49 4.04 -14.28
CA GLY A 337 -12.71 3.30 -13.03
C GLY A 337 -11.67 3.55 -11.95
N LEU A 338 -11.97 3.02 -10.77
CA LEU A 338 -11.14 3.06 -9.56
C LEU A 338 -10.91 1.62 -9.07
N ARG A 339 -9.66 1.22 -8.92
CA ARG A 339 -9.29 -0.06 -8.29
C ARG A 339 -9.77 -0.04 -6.83
N ASP A 340 -10.20 -1.21 -6.32
CA ASP A 340 -10.69 -1.34 -4.94
C ASP A 340 -11.95 -0.50 -4.62
N PHE A 341 -12.73 -0.09 -5.63
CA PHE A 341 -13.84 0.86 -5.52
C PHE A 341 -14.77 0.66 -4.31
N TRP A 342 -15.28 -0.56 -4.07
CA TRP A 342 -16.15 -0.82 -2.93
C TRP A 342 -15.41 -0.99 -1.60
N ARG A 343 -14.13 -1.39 -1.66
CA ARG A 343 -13.26 -1.50 -0.49
C ARG A 343 -12.83 -0.13 0.03
N LEU A 344 -12.85 0.89 -0.83
CA LEU A 344 -12.50 2.28 -0.53
C LEU A 344 -13.73 3.19 -0.34
N HIS A 345 -14.91 2.63 -0.06
CA HIS A 345 -16.14 3.41 0.09
C HIS A 345 -15.97 4.57 1.11
N PRO A 346 -16.76 5.67 1.00
CA PRO A 346 -17.83 5.91 0.03
C PRO A 346 -17.33 6.40 -1.33
N THR A 347 -17.64 5.67 -2.40
CA THR A 347 -17.20 5.96 -3.78
C THR A 347 -18.38 6.05 -4.74
N ARG A 348 -18.19 6.74 -5.87
CA ARG A 348 -19.30 6.97 -6.83
C ARG A 348 -18.82 7.11 -8.26
N LEU A 349 -19.61 6.58 -9.19
CA LEU A 349 -19.46 6.80 -10.64
C LEU A 349 -20.63 7.63 -11.16
N ASP A 350 -20.32 8.69 -11.89
CA ASP A 350 -21.31 9.56 -12.52
C ASP A 350 -21.11 9.66 -14.02
N VAL A 351 -22.22 9.56 -14.75
CA VAL A 351 -22.33 10.05 -16.14
C VAL A 351 -23.35 11.18 -16.15
N ARG A 352 -23.01 12.31 -16.75
CA ARG A 352 -23.96 13.42 -17.00
C ARG A 352 -23.93 13.81 -18.46
N ASN A 353 -25.00 14.45 -18.92
CA ASN A 353 -25.04 15.08 -20.25
C ASN A 353 -24.88 14.09 -21.43
N ALA A 354 -25.18 12.81 -21.23
CA ALA A 354 -25.03 11.76 -22.26
C ALA A 354 -25.95 11.97 -23.48
N ALA A 355 -27.03 12.73 -23.34
CA ALA A 355 -27.92 13.09 -24.45
C ALA A 355 -27.47 14.34 -25.23
N THR A 356 -26.36 14.98 -24.84
CA THR A 356 -25.82 16.19 -25.49
C THR A 356 -24.60 15.87 -26.36
N GLY A 357 -23.96 16.86 -27.00
CA GLY A 357 -22.71 16.62 -27.75
C GLY A 357 -21.50 16.26 -26.89
N MET A 358 -21.59 16.45 -25.57
CA MET A 358 -20.50 16.23 -24.61
C MET A 358 -21.04 15.67 -23.31
N ALA A 359 -20.72 14.41 -23.01
CA ALA A 359 -21.01 13.83 -21.70
C ALA A 359 -19.90 14.22 -20.71
N THR A 360 -20.14 14.06 -19.41
CA THR A 360 -19.07 14.05 -18.41
C THR A 360 -19.07 12.70 -17.69
N ALA A 361 -17.91 12.07 -17.62
CA ALA A 361 -17.66 10.92 -16.76
C ALA A 361 -16.91 11.39 -15.50
N THR A 362 -17.38 11.02 -14.32
CA THR A 362 -16.69 11.35 -13.05
C THR A 362 -16.51 10.08 -12.21
N VAL A 363 -15.28 9.86 -11.75
CA VAL A 363 -14.94 8.89 -10.71
C VAL A 363 -14.74 9.67 -9.42
N TRP A 364 -15.62 9.48 -8.44
CA TRP A 364 -15.50 10.07 -7.12
C TRP A 364 -14.78 9.11 -6.18
N LEU A 365 -13.63 9.57 -5.66
CA LEU A 365 -12.84 8.94 -4.60
C LEU A 365 -13.55 9.10 -3.25
N TRP A 366 -14.16 10.26 -3.03
CA TRP A 366 -15.14 10.50 -1.95
C TRP A 366 -16.47 10.92 -2.56
N SER A 367 -17.52 10.15 -2.33
CA SER A 367 -18.85 10.40 -2.91
C SER A 367 -19.51 11.66 -2.34
N PRO A 368 -20.01 12.58 -3.18
CA PRO A 368 -20.82 13.71 -2.73
C PRO A 368 -22.15 13.35 -2.07
N SER A 369 -22.56 12.08 -2.13
CA SER A 369 -23.74 11.58 -1.41
C SER A 369 -23.43 11.24 0.06
N ALA A 370 -22.17 11.05 0.41
CA ALA A 370 -21.76 10.82 1.80
C ALA A 370 -21.80 12.14 2.59
N PRO A 371 -21.88 12.08 3.93
CA PRO A 371 -21.50 13.20 4.78
C PRO A 371 -20.12 13.75 4.37
N ALA A 372 -19.87 15.03 4.62
CA ALA A 372 -18.53 15.56 4.46
C ALA A 372 -17.58 14.86 5.44
N MET A 373 -16.36 14.61 4.99
CA MET A 373 -15.33 13.92 5.77
C MET A 373 -15.01 14.72 7.03
N ASP A 374 -15.13 14.06 8.18
CA ASP A 374 -14.82 14.63 9.50
C ASP A 374 -13.56 13.95 10.05
N LEU A 375 -12.47 14.72 10.12
CA LEU A 375 -11.17 14.24 10.59
C LEU A 375 -10.79 14.81 11.96
N ARG A 376 -11.75 15.44 12.66
CA ARG A 376 -11.53 15.93 14.02
C ARG A 376 -11.23 14.77 14.95
N PHE A 377 -10.58 15.11 16.06
CA PHE A 377 -10.23 14.10 17.05
C PHE A 377 -11.48 13.55 17.74
N TYR A 378 -11.49 12.24 18.01
CA TYR A 378 -12.72 11.53 18.39
C TYR A 378 -13.24 11.80 19.81
N HIS A 379 -12.46 12.45 20.68
CA HIS A 379 -12.87 12.87 22.02
C HIS A 379 -12.25 14.22 22.44
N ASP A 380 -12.72 14.79 23.55
CA ASP A 380 -12.37 16.13 24.03
C ASP A 380 -11.11 16.19 24.92
N GLY A 381 -10.31 15.11 24.95
CA GLY A 381 -9.14 14.96 25.82
C GLY A 381 -9.42 14.48 27.25
N MET A 382 -10.69 14.44 27.70
CA MET A 382 -11.08 13.89 29.02
C MET A 382 -10.35 14.53 30.22
N GLY A 383 -9.87 15.77 30.09
CA GLY A 383 -9.13 16.50 31.13
C GLY A 383 -7.66 16.10 31.31
N GLN A 384 -7.05 15.44 30.33
CA GLN A 384 -5.65 15.01 30.37
C GLN A 384 -4.68 16.14 29.94
N ASP A 385 -4.49 17.13 30.82
CA ASP A 385 -3.72 18.35 30.51
C ASP A 385 -2.21 18.22 30.81
N THR A 386 -1.81 17.20 31.57
CA THR A 386 -0.41 16.95 31.96
C THR A 386 0.09 15.58 31.48
N PHE A 387 1.40 15.42 31.34
CA PHE A 387 1.99 14.12 30.99
C PHE A 387 1.66 13.02 32.00
N ALA A 388 1.48 13.35 33.29
CA ALA A 388 1.11 12.37 34.29
C ALA A 388 -0.32 11.83 34.07
N GLU A 389 -1.29 12.72 33.79
CA GLU A 389 -2.67 12.33 33.49
C GLU A 389 -2.77 11.57 32.17
N GLN A 390 -1.95 11.94 31.17
CA GLN A 390 -1.87 11.24 29.88
C GLN A 390 -1.33 9.82 30.04
N LEU A 391 -0.30 9.64 30.87
CA LEU A 391 0.23 8.32 31.20
C LEU A 391 -0.77 7.50 32.05
N GLU A 392 -1.54 8.14 32.93
CA GLU A 392 -2.64 7.47 33.64
C GLU A 392 -3.73 6.98 32.69
N GLY A 393 -4.07 7.77 31.66
CA GLY A 393 -4.95 7.35 30.56
C GLY A 393 -4.39 6.15 29.78
N LEU A 394 -3.10 6.19 29.45
CA LEU A 394 -2.39 5.10 28.76
C LEU A 394 -2.50 3.76 29.51
N GLU A 395 -2.45 3.75 30.83
CA GLU A 395 -2.55 2.52 31.64
C GLU A 395 -3.91 1.81 31.50
N ILE A 396 -4.98 2.53 31.11
CA ILE A 396 -6.34 1.96 31.02
C ILE A 396 -6.83 1.75 29.58
N THR A 397 -6.54 2.65 28.64
CA THR A 397 -7.00 2.56 27.24
C THR A 397 -5.89 2.18 26.27
N TYR A 398 -4.64 2.09 26.73
CA TYR A 398 -3.47 1.88 25.90
C TYR A 398 -3.23 2.99 24.86
N GLU A 399 -3.88 4.14 25.01
CA GLU A 399 -3.67 5.36 24.20
C GLU A 399 -2.74 6.34 24.92
N ASP A 400 -1.72 6.82 24.22
CA ASP A 400 -0.92 7.94 24.70
C ASP A 400 -1.45 9.25 24.09
N TYR A 401 -2.39 9.91 24.78
CA TYR A 401 -3.01 11.16 24.34
C TYR A 401 -2.13 12.39 24.62
N GLU A 402 -2.20 13.40 23.76
CA GLU A 402 -1.66 14.74 24.04
C GLU A 402 -2.48 15.79 23.26
N PRO A 403 -2.88 16.91 23.86
CA PRO A 403 -3.66 17.94 23.19
C PRO A 403 -3.03 18.41 21.88
N GLY A 404 -3.82 18.36 20.81
CA GLY A 404 -3.40 18.73 19.46
C GLY A 404 -2.50 17.69 18.78
N PHE A 405 -2.31 16.48 19.31
CA PHE A 405 -1.52 15.43 18.65
C PHE A 405 -2.33 14.51 17.72
N GLY A 406 -3.63 14.37 17.98
CA GLY A 406 -4.57 13.62 17.15
C GLY A 406 -5.02 14.40 15.91
N ASP A 407 -4.05 14.79 15.08
CA ASP A 407 -4.21 15.72 13.97
C ASP A 407 -3.88 15.03 12.63
N ALA A 408 -4.80 15.09 11.67
CA ALA A 408 -4.68 14.51 10.34
C ALA A 408 -3.81 15.36 9.39
N HIS A 409 -3.42 16.59 9.76
CA HIS A 409 -2.63 17.46 8.90
C HIS A 409 -1.27 16.84 8.55
N GLY A 410 -1.14 16.40 7.30
CA GLY A 410 0.05 15.80 6.71
C GLY A 410 -0.11 14.33 6.33
N VAL A 411 -1.22 13.65 6.68
CA VAL A 411 -1.47 12.27 6.22
C VAL A 411 -1.81 12.25 4.73
N ALA A 412 -1.52 11.15 4.04
CA ALA A 412 -1.78 11.02 2.61
C ALA A 412 -2.65 9.82 2.28
N ARG A 413 -3.21 9.83 1.07
CA ARG A 413 -3.86 8.66 0.48
C ARG A 413 -3.62 8.58 -1.01
N THR A 414 -3.27 7.38 -1.47
CA THR A 414 -3.03 7.09 -2.88
C THR A 414 -4.14 6.22 -3.47
N HIS A 415 -4.62 6.60 -4.64
CA HIS A 415 -5.69 5.94 -5.39
C HIS A 415 -5.19 5.51 -6.77
N GLU A 416 -5.61 4.33 -7.21
CA GLU A 416 -5.29 3.81 -8.53
C GLU A 416 -6.51 3.87 -9.45
N LEU A 417 -6.50 4.80 -10.41
CA LEU A 417 -7.55 4.97 -11.42
C LEU A 417 -7.07 4.47 -12.79
N THR A 418 -8.04 4.18 -13.67
CA THR A 418 -7.76 3.91 -15.09
C THR A 418 -8.69 4.72 -15.97
N LEU A 419 -8.14 5.28 -17.05
CA LEU A 419 -8.91 5.84 -18.17
C LEU A 419 -8.54 5.09 -19.45
N ARG A 420 -9.54 4.61 -20.19
CA ARG A 420 -9.37 3.81 -21.42
C ARG A 420 -10.07 4.49 -22.60
N ALA A 421 -9.33 4.77 -23.67
CA ALA A 421 -9.87 5.34 -24.90
C ALA A 421 -10.32 4.23 -25.86
N CYS A 422 -11.62 3.95 -25.87
CA CYS A 422 -12.20 2.87 -26.67
C CYS A 422 -12.53 3.33 -28.10
N ASP A 423 -12.29 2.46 -29.08
CA ASP A 423 -12.63 2.68 -30.49
C ASP A 423 -14.14 2.81 -30.75
N ALA A 424 -14.89 1.99 -30.03
CA ALA A 424 -16.33 1.88 -30.03
C ALA A 424 -16.77 1.37 -28.66
N THR A 425 -18.07 1.19 -28.49
CA THR A 425 -18.61 0.57 -27.27
C THR A 425 -18.06 -0.85 -27.12
N PRO A 426 -17.36 -1.18 -26.02
CA PRO A 426 -16.77 -2.50 -25.86
C PRO A 426 -17.83 -3.59 -25.75
N SER A 427 -17.47 -4.82 -26.16
CA SER A 427 -18.34 -5.98 -25.98
C SER A 427 -18.52 -6.30 -24.49
N ALA A 428 -19.51 -7.13 -24.15
CA ALA A 428 -19.70 -7.57 -22.77
C ALA A 428 -18.47 -8.32 -22.22
N ALA A 429 -17.78 -9.10 -23.05
CA ALA A 429 -16.56 -9.80 -22.68
C ALA A 429 -15.41 -8.82 -22.41
N ASP A 430 -15.24 -7.81 -23.27
CA ASP A 430 -14.20 -6.78 -23.07
C ASP A 430 -14.48 -5.95 -21.82
N LEU A 431 -15.74 -5.58 -21.57
CA LEU A 431 -16.14 -4.87 -20.34
C LEU A 431 -15.77 -5.66 -19.08
N ALA A 432 -16.09 -6.95 -19.06
CA ALA A 432 -15.71 -7.84 -17.95
C ALA A 432 -14.19 -7.95 -17.81
N ALA A 433 -13.46 -8.09 -18.91
CA ALA A 433 -12.00 -8.14 -18.90
C ALA A 433 -11.37 -6.85 -18.36
N HIS A 434 -11.87 -5.69 -18.80
CA HIS A 434 -11.42 -4.36 -18.32
C HIS A 434 -11.71 -4.17 -16.83
N ALA A 435 -12.92 -4.46 -16.35
CA ALA A 435 -13.25 -4.33 -14.93
C ALA A 435 -12.42 -5.27 -14.06
N ALA A 436 -12.20 -6.50 -14.52
CA ALA A 436 -11.34 -7.41 -13.80
C ALA A 436 -9.88 -6.91 -13.79
N ALA A 437 -9.38 -6.34 -14.91
CA ALA A 437 -7.99 -5.86 -15.02
C ALA A 437 -7.75 -4.65 -14.10
N LEU A 438 -8.77 -3.81 -13.93
CA LEU A 438 -8.78 -2.73 -12.93
C LEU A 438 -8.67 -3.26 -11.50
N ASP A 439 -9.48 -4.26 -11.12
CA ASP A 439 -9.49 -4.81 -9.75
C ASP A 439 -8.21 -5.58 -9.43
N ARG A 440 -7.71 -6.36 -10.39
CA ARG A 440 -6.50 -7.18 -10.26
C ARG A 440 -5.56 -6.93 -11.44
N PRO A 441 -4.71 -5.89 -11.39
CA PRO A 441 -3.72 -5.64 -12.42
C PRO A 441 -2.73 -6.81 -12.56
N GLY A 442 -2.43 -7.20 -13.81
CA GLY A 442 -1.48 -8.27 -14.08
C GLY A 442 -0.06 -7.86 -13.69
N LEU A 443 0.60 -8.70 -12.90
CA LEU A 443 1.97 -8.50 -12.41
C LEU A 443 2.80 -9.73 -12.71
N LEU A 444 3.97 -9.56 -13.33
CA LEU A 444 4.98 -10.61 -13.41
C LEU A 444 5.78 -10.65 -12.12
N ALA A 445 6.11 -11.86 -11.66
CA ALA A 445 6.86 -12.09 -10.44
C ALA A 445 7.94 -13.16 -10.68
N VAL A 446 9.01 -13.05 -9.89
CA VAL A 446 10.04 -14.09 -9.77
C VAL A 446 9.56 -15.20 -8.84
N ALA A 447 10.09 -16.40 -9.02
CA ALA A 447 9.85 -17.50 -8.08
C ALA A 447 10.56 -17.26 -6.73
N PRO A 448 10.02 -17.74 -5.60
CA PRO A 448 10.67 -17.70 -4.28
C PRO A 448 12.13 -18.14 -4.27
N GLU A 449 12.45 -19.21 -4.99
CA GLU A 449 13.81 -19.79 -5.10
C GLU A 449 14.80 -18.75 -5.65
N ARG A 450 14.37 -17.97 -6.65
CA ARG A 450 15.21 -16.95 -7.28
C ARG A 450 15.48 -15.78 -6.34
N ALA A 451 14.47 -15.35 -5.58
CA ALA A 451 14.63 -14.31 -4.57
C ALA A 451 15.55 -14.78 -3.43
N ARG A 452 15.43 -16.06 -3.03
CA ARG A 452 16.32 -16.69 -2.04
C ARG A 452 17.76 -16.76 -2.53
N GLU A 453 17.98 -17.19 -3.77
CA GLU A 453 19.31 -17.23 -4.42
C GLU A 453 19.97 -15.85 -4.48
N ALA A 454 19.19 -14.78 -4.66
CA ALA A 454 19.72 -13.43 -4.70
C ALA A 454 20.24 -12.93 -3.34
N GLY A 455 19.87 -13.56 -2.21
CA GLY A 455 20.35 -13.18 -0.88
C GLY A 455 19.83 -11.81 -0.39
N VAL A 456 18.60 -11.44 -0.77
CA VAL A 456 17.98 -10.16 -0.41
C VAL A 456 17.08 -10.28 0.83
N PHE A 457 16.92 -9.17 1.56
CA PHE A 457 16.02 -9.04 2.72
C PHE A 457 16.33 -9.95 3.92
N GLY A 458 17.61 -10.25 4.14
CA GLY A 458 18.07 -10.86 5.39
C GLY A 458 17.69 -12.34 5.52
N VAL A 459 17.15 -12.72 6.67
CA VAL A 459 16.98 -14.12 7.09
C VAL A 459 15.57 -14.62 6.81
N TRP A 460 15.46 -15.52 5.84
CA TRP A 460 14.27 -16.32 5.56
C TRP A 460 14.65 -17.53 4.68
N GLY A 461 13.75 -18.49 4.54
CA GLY A 461 13.94 -19.69 3.71
C GLY A 461 12.60 -20.19 3.19
N LEU A 462 12.62 -21.06 2.17
CA LEU A 462 11.39 -21.62 1.59
C LEU A 462 10.60 -22.43 2.64
N PRO A 463 9.27 -22.54 2.51
CA PRO A 463 8.46 -23.35 3.41
C PRO A 463 8.94 -24.79 3.41
N ASP A 464 9.07 -25.36 4.60
CA ASP A 464 9.50 -26.74 4.77
C ASP A 464 8.53 -27.51 5.65
N ARG A 465 7.96 -28.57 5.09
CA ARG A 465 6.99 -29.45 5.72
C ARG A 465 7.50 -30.89 5.83
N SER A 466 8.82 -31.09 5.76
CA SER A 466 9.45 -32.41 5.70
C SER A 466 9.33 -33.24 6.97
N THR A 467 9.12 -32.61 8.13
CA THR A 467 8.85 -33.28 9.41
C THR A 467 7.55 -32.77 10.04
N PRO A 468 6.88 -33.54 10.91
CA PRO A 468 5.65 -33.10 11.57
C PRO A 468 5.81 -31.78 12.33
N ALA A 469 6.95 -31.58 13.01
CA ALA A 469 7.21 -30.36 13.77
C ALA A 469 7.35 -29.14 12.84
N ARG A 470 8.02 -29.29 11.69
CA ARG A 470 8.13 -28.22 10.68
C ARG A 470 6.76 -27.92 10.06
N ALA A 471 6.02 -28.97 9.67
CA ALA A 471 4.69 -28.84 9.10
C ALA A 471 3.72 -28.11 10.03
N LEU A 472 3.75 -28.39 11.34
CA LEU A 472 2.92 -27.71 12.33
C LEU A 472 3.19 -26.20 12.40
N ILE A 473 4.46 -25.78 12.29
CA ILE A 473 4.81 -24.35 12.29
C ILE A 473 4.29 -23.67 11.01
N GLU A 474 4.45 -24.31 9.85
CA GLU A 474 3.91 -23.79 8.57
C GLU A 474 2.38 -23.73 8.58
N ASP A 475 1.69 -24.74 9.16
CA ASP A 475 0.23 -24.73 9.32
C ASP A 475 -0.24 -23.58 10.21
N ARG A 476 0.54 -23.24 11.24
CA ARG A 476 0.26 -22.09 12.10
C ARG A 476 0.50 -20.75 11.39
N LEU A 477 1.50 -20.65 10.51
CA LEU A 477 1.70 -19.48 9.65
C LEU A 477 0.51 -19.29 8.70
N ASP A 478 0.05 -20.38 8.07
CA ASP A 478 -1.12 -20.36 7.18
C ASP A 478 -2.41 -20.01 7.97
N PHE A 479 -2.60 -20.59 9.16
CA PHE A 479 -3.74 -20.27 10.04
C PHE A 479 -3.81 -18.77 10.38
N LEU A 480 -2.69 -18.16 10.78
CA LEU A 480 -2.66 -16.75 11.14
C LEU A 480 -2.98 -15.88 9.92
N PHE A 481 -2.37 -16.14 8.76
CA PHE A 481 -2.66 -15.38 7.55
C PHE A 481 -4.14 -15.49 7.15
N ASP A 482 -4.68 -16.71 7.14
CA ASP A 482 -6.07 -16.96 6.76
C ASP A 482 -7.05 -16.31 7.75
N LEU A 483 -6.70 -16.23 9.05
CA LEU A 483 -7.45 -15.47 10.05
C LEU A 483 -7.54 -13.98 9.65
N TYR A 484 -6.45 -13.29 9.31
CA TYR A 484 -6.51 -11.87 8.93
C TYR A 484 -7.27 -11.62 7.63
N VAL A 485 -7.16 -12.52 6.64
CA VAL A 485 -7.95 -12.44 5.41
C VAL A 485 -9.44 -12.53 5.72
N MET A 486 -9.83 -13.45 6.60
CA MET A 486 -11.21 -13.62 7.06
C MET A 486 -11.68 -12.43 7.91
N GLU A 487 -10.86 -11.94 8.84
CA GLU A 487 -11.16 -10.81 9.72
C GLU A 487 -11.44 -9.54 8.91
N ARG A 488 -10.60 -9.22 7.92
CA ARG A 488 -10.82 -8.07 7.03
C ARG A 488 -12.21 -8.10 6.38
N GLU A 489 -12.63 -9.28 5.91
CA GLU A 489 -13.96 -9.44 5.32
C GLU A 489 -15.05 -9.35 6.40
N GLN A 490 -15.01 -10.18 7.46
CA GLN A 490 -16.12 -10.25 8.43
C GLN A 490 -16.29 -8.97 9.24
N ARG A 491 -15.20 -8.24 9.51
CA ARG A 491 -15.20 -6.98 10.27
C ARG A 491 -15.35 -5.73 9.41
N ARG A 492 -15.34 -5.90 8.08
CA ARG A 492 -15.42 -4.79 7.12
C ARG A 492 -14.32 -3.76 7.36
N TRP A 493 -13.06 -4.21 7.42
CA TRP A 493 -11.89 -3.31 7.42
C TRP A 493 -11.69 -2.72 6.01
N TYR A 494 -12.66 -1.90 5.63
CA TYR A 494 -12.86 -1.25 4.35
C TYR A 494 -13.24 0.21 4.64
N GLY A 495 -12.86 1.11 3.75
CA GLY A 495 -13.08 2.53 3.95
C GLY A 495 -12.01 3.36 3.25
N PHE A 496 -12.33 4.63 3.02
CA PHE A 496 -11.43 5.57 2.35
C PHE A 496 -10.06 5.63 3.03
N TRP A 497 -10.03 5.84 4.35
CA TRP A 497 -8.79 5.86 5.13
C TRP A 497 -8.38 4.45 5.58
N ASP A 498 -9.34 3.62 5.95
CA ASP A 498 -9.10 2.37 6.69
C ASP A 498 -8.56 1.21 5.85
N TYR A 499 -9.01 1.07 4.58
CA TYR A 499 -8.68 -0.13 3.80
C TYR A 499 -7.18 -0.32 3.64
N GLY A 500 -6.71 -1.48 4.07
CA GLY A 500 -5.31 -1.91 4.03
C GLY A 500 -4.75 -2.25 5.40
N ASP A 501 -5.24 -1.61 6.47
CA ASP A 501 -4.82 -1.89 7.84
C ASP A 501 -5.61 -3.06 8.48
N VAL A 502 -5.17 -3.45 9.67
CA VAL A 502 -5.79 -4.44 10.56
C VAL A 502 -5.95 -3.85 11.97
N MET A 503 -6.78 -4.44 12.82
CA MET A 503 -6.86 -4.02 14.22
C MET A 503 -5.86 -4.74 15.11
N HIS A 504 -5.57 -4.20 16.30
CA HIS A 504 -4.45 -4.60 17.16
C HIS A 504 -4.80 -5.70 18.18
N THR A 505 -5.89 -5.55 18.96
CA THR A 505 -6.29 -6.55 19.99
C THR A 505 -7.78 -6.87 19.97
N TYR A 506 -8.11 -8.11 20.34
CA TYR A 506 -9.47 -8.64 20.43
C TYR A 506 -10.14 -8.44 21.81
N ASP A 507 -11.45 -8.23 21.80
CA ASP A 507 -12.35 -8.23 22.95
C ASP A 507 -13.17 -9.54 22.93
N PRO A 508 -12.86 -10.50 23.80
CA PRO A 508 -13.55 -11.79 23.83
C PRO A 508 -14.98 -11.70 24.39
N ASP A 509 -15.31 -10.64 25.13
CA ASP A 509 -16.63 -10.48 25.75
C ASP A 509 -17.63 -9.87 24.75
N ARG A 510 -17.16 -8.95 23.90
CA ARG A 510 -17.97 -8.34 22.83
C ARG A 510 -17.83 -9.04 21.47
N HIS A 511 -16.96 -10.05 21.37
CA HIS A 511 -16.66 -10.78 20.14
C HIS A 511 -16.30 -9.84 18.97
N THR A 512 -15.45 -8.85 19.26
CA THR A 512 -14.98 -7.86 18.29
C THR A 512 -13.54 -7.46 18.55
N TRP A 513 -12.84 -6.98 17.53
CA TRP A 513 -11.64 -6.20 17.76
C TRP A 513 -11.99 -4.91 18.49
N ARG A 514 -11.06 -4.42 19.32
CA ARG A 514 -11.25 -3.28 20.22
C ARG A 514 -11.19 -1.94 19.50
N TYR A 515 -12.06 -1.78 18.50
CA TYR A 515 -12.12 -0.62 17.60
C TYR A 515 -12.33 0.72 18.32
N ASP A 516 -12.83 0.69 19.55
CA ASP A 516 -13.21 1.85 20.35
C ASP A 516 -12.38 2.04 21.63
N VAL A 517 -11.28 1.29 21.80
CA VAL A 517 -10.45 1.33 23.01
C VAL A 517 -9.03 1.77 22.67
N GLY A 518 -8.83 3.08 22.56
CA GLY A 518 -7.51 3.72 22.49
C GLY A 518 -6.51 2.99 21.59
N GLY A 519 -5.41 2.52 22.16
CA GLY A 519 -4.34 1.82 21.45
C GLY A 519 -4.65 0.37 21.06
N TYR A 520 -5.88 -0.12 21.16
CA TYR A 520 -6.21 -1.49 20.74
C TYR A 520 -6.97 -1.58 19.42
N ALA A 521 -7.28 -0.45 18.80
CA ALA A 521 -8.00 -0.33 17.54
C ALA A 521 -7.08 -0.56 16.33
N TRP A 522 -6.89 0.40 15.42
CA TRP A 522 -6.02 0.25 14.23
C TRP A 522 -4.57 0.02 14.61
N ASP A 523 -3.90 -0.92 13.94
CA ASP A 523 -2.61 -1.48 14.34
C ASP A 523 -1.41 -0.66 13.87
N ASN A 524 -1.53 0.08 12.76
CA ASN A 524 -0.50 1.00 12.28
C ASN A 524 0.93 0.42 12.28
N SER A 525 1.11 -0.81 11.80
CA SER A 525 2.40 -1.51 11.74
C SER A 525 3.08 -1.79 13.11
N GLU A 526 2.33 -1.83 14.21
CA GLU A 526 2.90 -2.14 15.54
C GLU A 526 3.47 -3.56 15.56
N LEU A 527 4.72 -3.69 15.98
CA LEU A 527 5.48 -4.95 15.94
C LEU A 527 5.54 -5.62 14.55
N SER A 528 5.59 -4.82 13.47
CA SER A 528 5.99 -5.24 12.12
C SER A 528 5.15 -6.33 11.42
N PRO A 529 3.80 -6.28 11.40
CA PRO A 529 3.01 -7.15 10.53
C PRO A 529 3.41 -7.01 9.05
N ASP A 530 3.84 -5.82 8.61
CA ASP A 530 4.37 -5.58 7.27
C ASP A 530 5.54 -6.52 6.93
N LEU A 531 6.51 -6.66 7.83
CA LEU A 531 7.66 -7.57 7.63
C LEU A 531 7.22 -9.04 7.60
N TRP A 532 6.31 -9.44 8.49
CA TRP A 532 5.80 -10.80 8.50
C TRP A 532 5.15 -11.16 7.17
N LEU A 533 4.23 -10.31 6.68
CA LEU A 533 3.50 -10.57 5.44
C LEU A 533 4.40 -10.55 4.21
N TRP A 534 5.34 -9.61 4.13
CA TRP A 534 6.29 -9.57 3.02
C TRP A 534 7.25 -10.75 3.01
N LEU A 535 7.73 -11.18 4.16
CA LEU A 535 8.54 -12.40 4.27
C LEU A 535 7.71 -13.65 3.95
N GLN A 536 6.45 -13.72 4.38
CA GLN A 536 5.53 -14.80 4.01
C GLN A 536 5.33 -14.86 2.48
N TYR A 537 5.22 -13.73 1.80
CA TYR A 537 5.17 -13.68 0.34
C TYR A 537 6.47 -14.20 -0.30
N LEU A 538 7.64 -13.72 0.14
CA LEU A 538 8.92 -14.16 -0.42
C LEU A 538 9.14 -15.67 -0.30
N ARG A 539 8.67 -16.26 0.80
CA ARG A 539 8.72 -17.71 1.05
C ARG A 539 7.81 -18.49 0.10
N THR A 540 6.58 -18.02 -0.09
CA THR A 540 5.50 -18.83 -0.68
C THR A 540 5.19 -18.49 -2.14
N GLY A 541 5.50 -17.28 -2.59
CA GLY A 541 5.07 -16.74 -3.89
C GLY A 541 3.56 -16.57 -4.03
N ARG A 542 2.80 -16.71 -2.92
CA ARG A 542 1.34 -16.71 -2.90
C ARG A 542 0.77 -15.33 -3.27
N ALA A 543 -0.13 -15.31 -4.24
CA ALA A 543 -0.73 -14.08 -4.74
C ALA A 543 -1.64 -13.38 -3.72
N ASP A 544 -2.41 -14.14 -2.95
CA ASP A 544 -3.27 -13.60 -1.89
C ASP A 544 -2.46 -12.91 -0.79
N VAL A 545 -1.31 -13.48 -0.39
CA VAL A 545 -0.36 -12.85 0.54
C VAL A 545 0.19 -11.56 -0.05
N PHE A 546 0.61 -11.55 -1.32
CA PHE A 546 1.08 -10.34 -1.99
C PHE A 546 0.02 -9.24 -1.99
N ARG A 547 -1.23 -9.56 -2.38
CA ARG A 547 -2.31 -8.56 -2.46
C ARG A 547 -2.68 -8.02 -1.09
N PHE A 548 -2.60 -8.83 -0.04
CA PHE A 548 -2.82 -8.37 1.33
C PHE A 548 -1.69 -7.43 1.78
N ALA A 549 -0.43 -7.81 1.55
CA ALA A 549 0.73 -6.98 1.88
C ALA A 549 0.81 -5.68 1.06
N GLU A 550 0.38 -5.72 -0.22
CA GLU A 550 0.23 -4.55 -1.09
C GLU A 550 -0.78 -3.55 -0.48
N ALA A 551 -1.96 -4.03 -0.07
CA ALA A 551 -2.97 -3.18 0.56
C ALA A 551 -2.45 -2.57 1.88
N MET A 552 -1.78 -3.37 2.72
CA MET A 552 -1.15 -2.87 3.95
C MET A 552 -0.11 -1.80 3.66
N THR A 553 0.80 -2.04 2.71
CA THR A 553 1.83 -1.06 2.33
C THR A 553 1.23 0.25 1.82
N ARG A 554 0.12 0.18 1.06
CA ARG A 554 -0.62 1.36 0.56
C ARG A 554 -1.41 2.10 1.63
N HIS A 555 -1.63 1.47 2.78
CA HIS A 555 -2.22 2.11 3.94
C HIS A 555 -1.12 2.67 4.85
N THR A 556 -0.28 1.79 5.41
CA THR A 556 0.63 2.12 6.51
C THR A 556 1.74 3.07 6.08
N GLY A 557 2.10 3.09 4.80
CA GLY A 557 3.07 4.04 4.25
C GLY A 557 2.49 5.41 3.88
N GLU A 558 1.16 5.58 3.93
CA GLU A 558 0.45 6.77 3.44
C GLU A 558 -0.42 7.41 4.55
N VAL A 559 -1.31 6.64 5.16
CA VAL A 559 -2.30 7.12 6.13
C VAL A 559 -1.69 7.25 7.53
N ASP A 560 -0.86 6.28 7.91
CA ASP A 560 -0.25 6.24 9.25
C ASP A 560 1.03 7.09 9.36
N VAL A 561 1.41 7.81 8.30
CA VAL A 561 2.65 8.58 8.19
C VAL A 561 2.34 10.03 7.80
N TYR A 562 3.12 10.96 8.34
CA TYR A 562 3.06 12.37 7.96
C TYR A 562 4.03 12.67 6.82
N HIS A 563 3.51 13.26 5.74
CA HIS A 563 4.24 13.65 4.53
C HIS A 563 4.50 15.16 4.44
N LEU A 564 3.82 15.93 5.30
CA LEU A 564 3.94 17.39 5.44
C LEU A 564 3.84 17.78 6.92
N GLY A 565 4.04 19.08 7.20
CA GLY A 565 3.86 19.65 8.53
C GLY A 565 4.97 19.27 9.52
N ARG A 566 4.68 19.53 10.80
CA ARG A 566 5.66 19.44 11.91
C ARG A 566 6.24 18.05 12.14
N TRP A 567 5.53 16.99 11.76
CA TRP A 567 5.96 15.60 12.00
C TRP A 567 6.32 14.85 10.73
N LYS A 568 6.54 15.56 9.62
CA LYS A 568 6.92 14.93 8.35
C LYS A 568 8.03 13.88 8.56
N GLY A 569 7.81 12.68 8.04
CA GLY A 569 8.71 11.53 8.15
C GLY A 569 8.47 10.63 9.36
N LEU A 570 7.59 11.01 10.30
CA LEU A 570 7.17 10.17 11.42
C LEU A 570 5.83 9.51 11.12
N GLY A 571 5.60 8.33 11.69
CA GLY A 571 4.27 7.72 11.72
C GLY A 571 3.64 7.76 13.11
N SER A 572 2.32 7.56 13.17
CA SER A 572 1.54 7.58 14.40
C SER A 572 1.33 6.17 14.92
N ARG A 573 1.60 5.96 16.21
CA ARG A 573 1.30 4.69 16.90
C ARG A 573 -0.20 4.34 16.80
N HIS A 574 -0.47 3.04 16.78
CA HIS A 574 -1.79 2.40 16.82
C HIS A 574 -2.82 3.08 17.76
N ASN A 575 -4.05 3.28 17.26
CA ASN A 575 -5.09 4.07 17.91
C ASN A 575 -6.48 3.87 17.26
N VAL A 576 -7.54 4.42 17.87
CA VAL A 576 -8.91 4.49 17.29
C VAL A 576 -8.92 5.22 15.94
N GLN A 577 -8.14 6.29 15.82
CA GLN A 577 -7.90 6.98 14.54
C GLN A 577 -6.45 6.77 14.12
N HIS A 578 -6.18 6.55 12.84
CA HIS A 578 -4.82 6.29 12.31
C HIS A 578 -3.76 7.32 12.74
N TRP A 579 -4.16 8.56 13.01
CA TRP A 579 -3.28 9.66 13.46
C TRP A 579 -3.50 10.06 14.92
N GLY A 580 -4.30 9.33 15.69
CA GLY A 580 -4.79 9.78 16.99
C GLY A 580 -3.77 9.79 18.14
N CYS A 581 -2.81 8.85 18.13
CA CYS A 581 -1.84 8.72 19.22
C CYS A 581 -0.76 9.81 19.19
N SER A 582 -0.30 10.28 20.35
CA SER A 582 0.76 11.29 20.46
C SER A 582 2.19 10.74 20.29
N CYS A 583 2.34 9.42 20.23
CA CYS A 583 3.59 8.74 19.87
C CYS A 583 3.84 8.85 18.36
N LYS A 584 4.47 9.94 17.92
CA LYS A 584 4.94 10.13 16.54
C LYS A 584 6.39 9.60 16.42
N GLN A 585 6.60 8.48 15.74
CA GLN A 585 7.85 7.72 15.80
C GLN A 585 8.27 7.15 14.42
N LEU A 586 9.58 7.01 14.23
CA LEU A 586 10.16 6.41 13.01
C LEU A 586 9.85 4.93 12.86
N ARG A 587 9.57 4.23 13.96
CA ARG A 587 9.28 2.78 13.95
C ARG A 587 8.04 2.41 13.12
N ILE A 588 7.17 3.39 12.84
CA ILE A 588 5.95 3.25 12.04
C ILE A 588 6.23 3.61 10.57
N SER A 589 6.88 4.75 10.31
CA SER A 589 7.25 5.19 8.96
C SER A 589 8.36 4.34 8.32
N ASN A 590 9.03 3.50 9.12
CA ASN A 590 10.16 2.65 8.79
C ASN A 590 10.25 2.20 7.31
N ALA A 591 11.36 2.57 6.66
CA ALA A 591 11.64 2.21 5.28
C ALA A 591 11.73 0.70 5.06
N ALA A 592 12.08 -0.08 6.10
CA ALA A 592 12.14 -1.54 6.02
C ALA A 592 10.84 -2.16 5.49
N TYR A 593 9.68 -1.59 5.85
CA TYR A 593 8.36 -2.13 5.48
C TYR A 593 8.02 -1.89 4.01
N ARG A 594 8.56 -0.81 3.41
CA ARG A 594 8.23 -0.38 2.03
C ARG A 594 9.19 -0.93 0.97
N ARG A 595 10.41 -1.31 1.36
CA ARG A 595 11.45 -1.84 0.45
C ARG A 595 10.96 -3.03 -0.37
N PHE A 596 10.19 -3.94 0.24
CA PHE A 596 9.67 -5.14 -0.44
C PHE A 596 8.79 -4.78 -1.63
N TYR A 597 7.73 -4.01 -1.40
CA TYR A 597 6.81 -3.61 -2.46
C TYR A 597 7.51 -2.80 -3.55
N TYR A 598 8.35 -1.83 -3.17
CA TYR A 598 9.12 -1.03 -4.13
C TYR A 598 10.00 -1.90 -5.02
N TYR A 599 10.82 -2.78 -4.44
CA TYR A 599 11.75 -3.56 -5.23
C TYR A 599 11.08 -4.64 -6.07
N LEU A 600 9.93 -5.18 -5.64
CA LEU A 600 9.16 -6.17 -6.39
C LEU A 600 8.37 -5.56 -7.57
N THR A 601 7.98 -4.27 -7.49
CA THR A 601 7.04 -3.64 -8.44
C THR A 601 7.60 -2.44 -9.18
N ALA A 602 8.71 -1.87 -8.70
CA ALA A 602 9.28 -0.59 -9.12
C ALA A 602 8.30 0.60 -9.01
N ASP A 603 7.43 0.58 -8.00
CA ASP A 603 6.43 1.63 -7.77
C ASP A 603 7.04 2.97 -7.35
N GLU A 604 6.90 4.00 -8.17
CA GLU A 604 7.50 5.31 -7.94
C GLU A 604 6.94 6.04 -6.71
N ARG A 605 5.64 5.85 -6.37
CA ARG A 605 5.08 6.46 -5.14
C ARG A 605 5.74 5.86 -3.90
N THR A 606 5.90 4.55 -3.84
CA THR A 606 6.62 3.88 -2.74
C THR A 606 8.09 4.30 -2.70
N GLY A 607 8.68 4.58 -3.87
CA GLY A 607 9.98 5.24 -3.97
C GLY A 607 10.02 6.62 -3.29
N ASP A 608 9.02 7.47 -3.56
CA ASP A 608 8.89 8.79 -2.90
C ASP A 608 8.78 8.63 -1.38
N LEU A 609 7.96 7.70 -0.89
CA LEU A 609 7.78 7.45 0.55
C LEU A 609 9.13 7.16 1.24
N MET A 610 9.99 6.37 0.59
CA MET A 610 11.33 6.10 1.11
C MET A 610 12.29 7.29 0.91
N ASP A 611 12.09 8.12 -0.11
CA ASP A 611 12.92 9.33 -0.33
C ASP A 611 12.56 10.48 0.62
N GLU A 612 11.32 10.54 1.10
CA GLU A 612 10.89 11.42 2.19
C GLU A 612 11.65 11.11 3.50
N LEU A 613 12.15 9.88 3.66
CA LEU A 613 13.02 9.42 4.75
C LEU A 613 14.52 9.50 4.38
N SER A 614 14.92 10.50 3.60
CA SER A 614 16.33 10.69 3.21
C SER A 614 17.19 11.30 4.32
N THR A 615 16.59 12.08 5.23
CA THR A 615 17.25 12.65 6.42
C THR A 615 16.48 12.33 7.70
N PRO A 616 16.19 11.03 7.95
CA PRO A 616 15.25 10.61 8.99
C PRO A 616 15.73 11.00 10.40
N GLU A 617 17.03 11.22 10.61
CA GLU A 617 17.56 11.69 11.89
C GLU A 617 17.10 13.12 12.27
N GLU A 618 16.68 13.93 11.31
CA GLU A 618 16.22 15.31 11.57
C GLU A 618 14.85 15.34 12.25
N THR A 619 14.07 14.24 12.21
CA THR A 619 12.75 14.17 12.85
C THR A 619 12.81 14.27 14.38
N PHE A 620 13.94 13.88 14.98
CA PHE A 620 14.17 14.00 16.43
C PHE A 620 14.30 15.45 16.90
N LEU A 621 14.46 16.41 15.97
CA LEU A 621 14.36 17.84 16.28
C LEU A 621 12.92 18.30 16.49
N ALA A 622 11.97 17.64 15.82
CA ALA A 622 10.56 17.98 15.94
C ALA A 622 9.95 17.46 17.24
N ILE A 623 10.38 16.28 17.70
CA ILE A 623 9.82 15.64 18.88
C ILE A 623 10.81 14.68 19.54
N ASP A 624 10.86 14.71 20.87
CA ASP A 624 11.46 13.63 21.67
C ASP A 624 10.41 12.53 21.88
N PRO A 625 10.63 11.30 21.36
CA PRO A 625 9.70 10.19 21.52
C PRO A 625 9.57 9.71 22.98
N THR A 626 10.49 10.11 23.87
CA THR A 626 10.55 9.71 25.28
C THR A 626 10.14 10.81 26.26
N ARG A 627 9.67 11.96 25.77
CA ARG A 627 9.40 13.19 26.56
C ARG A 627 8.57 13.00 27.82
N LYS A 628 7.67 12.00 27.85
CA LYS A 628 6.78 11.72 28.98
C LYS A 628 7.36 10.75 30.01
N VAL A 629 8.34 9.93 29.62
CA VAL A 629 8.85 8.80 30.43
C VAL A 629 10.33 8.93 30.79
N ARG A 630 11.04 9.93 30.26
CA ARG A 630 12.44 10.17 30.57
C ARG A 630 12.62 10.76 31.97
N GLU A 631 13.64 10.31 32.68
CA GLU A 631 13.95 10.74 34.05
C GLU A 631 15.01 11.85 34.11
N ASP A 632 15.74 12.09 33.01
CA ASP A 632 16.74 13.14 32.88
C ASP A 632 16.16 14.43 32.28
N VAL A 633 16.94 15.52 32.33
CA VAL A 633 16.57 16.80 31.69
C VAL A 633 17.18 16.85 30.30
N TYR A 634 16.34 16.95 29.28
CA TYR A 634 16.75 17.01 27.88
C TYR A 634 15.77 17.84 27.08
N THR A 635 16.31 18.51 26.09
CA THR A 635 15.58 19.05 24.96
C THR A 635 16.36 18.68 23.71
N PRO A 636 15.70 18.41 22.57
CA PRO A 636 16.39 18.10 21.32
C PRO A 636 17.55 19.06 21.02
N ASP A 637 18.76 18.50 20.94
CA ASP A 637 19.99 19.22 20.62
C ASP A 637 20.61 18.62 19.35
N PRO A 638 20.74 19.37 18.24
CA PRO A 638 21.38 18.90 17.01
C PRO A 638 22.79 18.30 17.21
N ALA A 639 23.50 18.67 18.28
CA ALA A 639 24.82 18.13 18.58
C ALA A 639 24.80 16.81 19.38
N ALA A 640 23.66 16.42 19.97
CA ALA A 640 23.53 15.29 20.89
C ALA A 640 22.08 14.74 20.99
N LEU A 641 21.46 14.39 19.86
CA LEU A 641 20.10 13.85 19.83
C LEU A 641 20.00 12.47 20.51
N SER A 642 19.03 12.28 21.41
CA SER A 642 18.63 10.95 21.92
C SER A 642 18.11 10.10 20.76
N VAL A 643 18.75 8.96 20.51
CA VAL A 643 18.28 7.95 19.57
C VAL A 643 18.30 6.60 20.26
N GLY A 644 17.15 5.93 20.37
CA GLY A 644 17.08 4.56 20.86
C GLY A 644 17.82 3.62 19.90
N LEU A 645 18.73 2.79 20.41
CA LEU A 645 19.48 1.83 19.58
C LEU A 645 18.61 0.66 19.07
N GLY A 646 17.35 0.61 19.54
CA GLY A 646 16.31 -0.32 19.15
C GLY A 646 15.37 0.21 18.08
N THR A 647 14.23 0.73 18.54
CA THR A 647 13.10 1.22 17.72
C THR A 647 13.50 2.29 16.70
N ASP A 648 14.45 3.15 17.06
CA ASP A 648 14.84 4.29 16.25
C ASP A 648 15.99 3.96 15.31
N TRP A 649 17.12 3.48 15.83
CA TRP A 649 18.31 3.22 15.02
C TRP A 649 18.07 2.14 13.95
N GLY A 650 17.28 1.09 14.24
CA GLY A 650 16.90 0.11 13.21
C GLY A 650 16.17 0.76 12.02
N SER A 651 15.28 1.72 12.30
CA SER A 651 14.54 2.48 11.29
C SER A 651 15.45 3.46 10.53
N LEU A 652 16.37 4.15 11.23
CA LEU A 652 17.40 5.00 10.62
C LEU A 652 18.31 4.21 9.69
N ALA A 653 18.81 3.05 10.16
CA ALA A 653 19.67 2.17 9.38
C ALA A 653 18.97 1.63 8.14
N ALA A 654 17.68 1.25 8.25
CA ALA A 654 16.87 0.85 7.09
C ALA A 654 16.76 1.94 6.03
N ALA A 655 16.50 3.17 6.46
CA ALA A 655 16.36 4.33 5.58
C ALA A 655 17.70 4.71 4.91
N TRP A 656 18.79 4.78 5.67
CA TRP A 656 20.12 5.06 5.11
C TRP A 656 20.59 3.95 4.16
N LEU A 657 20.34 2.68 4.49
CA LEU A 657 20.65 1.55 3.61
C LEU A 657 19.85 1.65 2.30
N ALA A 658 18.54 1.87 2.37
CA ALA A 658 17.70 2.02 1.19
C ALA A 658 18.14 3.20 0.31
N ARG A 659 18.49 4.33 0.93
CA ARG A 659 18.99 5.52 0.24
C ARG A 659 20.33 5.24 -0.46
N TRP A 660 21.26 4.57 0.22
CA TRP A 660 22.55 4.18 -0.36
C TRP A 660 22.37 3.19 -1.52
N GLU A 661 21.54 2.15 -1.35
CA GLU A 661 21.27 1.13 -2.37
C GLU A 661 20.68 1.73 -3.65
N ARG A 662 19.70 2.63 -3.51
CA ARG A 662 18.93 3.22 -4.63
C ARG A 662 19.68 4.34 -5.35
N HIS A 663 20.38 5.19 -4.61
CA HIS A 663 20.92 6.45 -5.14
C HIS A 663 22.45 6.56 -5.06
N GLY A 664 23.13 5.63 -4.40
CA GLY A 664 24.57 5.75 -4.15
C GLY A 664 24.92 6.90 -3.19
N ASP A 665 23.98 7.28 -2.31
CA ASP A 665 24.11 8.44 -1.42
C ASP A 665 25.21 8.24 -0.36
N GLU A 666 26.32 8.96 -0.52
CA GLU A 666 27.48 8.83 0.36
C GLU A 666 27.22 9.36 1.78
N ARG A 667 26.34 10.35 1.96
CA ARG A 667 25.96 10.83 3.31
C ARG A 667 25.24 9.72 4.06
N ALA A 668 24.28 9.06 3.41
CA ALA A 668 23.56 7.94 4.00
C ALA A 668 24.50 6.77 4.33
N ARG A 669 25.38 6.41 3.39
CA ARG A 669 26.44 5.40 3.61
C ARG A 669 27.29 5.74 4.83
N ASP A 670 27.84 6.94 4.90
CA ASP A 670 28.80 7.32 5.92
C ASP A 670 28.16 7.38 7.32
N ARG A 671 26.88 7.78 7.43
CA ARG A 671 26.10 7.70 8.67
C ARG A 671 25.82 6.26 9.10
N LEU A 672 25.41 5.41 8.16
CA LEU A 672 25.16 4.00 8.42
C LEU A 672 26.44 3.33 8.95
N LEU A 673 27.53 3.40 8.18
CA LEU A 673 28.81 2.78 8.56
C LEU A 673 29.39 3.42 9.83
N GLY A 674 29.27 4.73 9.98
CA GLY A 674 29.78 5.46 11.14
C GLY A 674 29.08 5.07 12.42
N THR A 675 27.74 5.06 12.42
CA THR A 675 26.95 4.66 13.59
C THR A 675 27.07 3.18 13.91
N MET A 676 27.21 2.30 12.91
CA MET A 676 27.56 0.88 13.13
C MET A 676 28.89 0.75 13.89
N ALA A 677 29.93 1.49 13.46
CA ALA A 677 31.23 1.48 14.13
C ALA A 677 31.15 2.03 15.56
N ASP A 678 30.38 3.11 15.76
CA ASP A 678 30.20 3.72 17.07
C ASP A 678 29.49 2.77 18.04
N ILE A 679 28.44 2.06 17.61
CA ILE A 679 27.77 1.03 18.41
C ILE A 679 28.76 -0.07 18.81
N GLY A 680 29.61 -0.52 17.89
CA GLY A 680 30.68 -1.48 18.19
C GLY A 680 31.70 -0.98 19.22
N ALA A 681 31.90 0.34 19.30
CA ALA A 681 32.87 0.99 20.20
C ALA A 681 32.27 1.39 21.56
N MET A 682 30.94 1.48 21.69
CA MET A 682 30.27 1.81 22.96
C MET A 682 30.59 0.76 24.03
N PRO A 683 30.84 1.14 25.30
CA PRO A 683 31.16 0.21 26.40
C PRO A 683 30.14 -0.92 26.58
N ARG A 684 28.86 -0.64 26.30
CA ARG A 684 27.75 -1.59 26.42
C ARG A 684 27.07 -1.89 25.09
N ARG A 685 27.63 -1.44 23.96
CA ARG A 685 27.14 -1.79 22.61
C ARG A 685 25.63 -1.58 22.48
N PHE A 686 24.87 -2.53 21.93
CA PHE A 686 23.40 -2.43 21.86
C PHE A 686 22.71 -2.44 23.23
N LEU A 687 23.32 -3.01 24.28
CA LEU A 687 22.78 -2.93 25.65
C LEU A 687 22.81 -1.50 26.21
N SER A 688 23.51 -0.56 25.56
CA SER A 688 23.45 0.87 25.90
C SER A 688 22.04 1.44 25.80
N GLY A 689 21.17 0.84 24.97
CA GLY A 689 19.76 1.19 24.76
C GLY A 689 19.51 2.50 24.03
N GLU A 690 20.39 3.49 24.20
CA GLU A 690 20.31 4.82 23.60
C GLU A 690 21.71 5.36 23.30
N GLY A 691 21.87 6.05 22.16
CA GLY A 691 23.04 6.84 21.81
C GLY A 691 22.73 8.34 21.69
N ARG A 692 23.76 9.20 21.82
CA ARG A 692 23.65 10.65 21.52
C ARG A 692 24.22 10.94 20.14
N LEU A 693 23.35 11.16 19.16
CA LEU A 693 23.72 11.39 17.76
C LEU A 693 24.02 12.88 17.52
N ASN A 694 25.19 13.17 16.97
CA ASN A 694 25.51 14.50 16.48
C ASN A 694 25.11 14.63 15.00
N LEU A 695 24.15 15.49 14.67
CA LEU A 695 23.67 15.66 13.29
C LEU A 695 24.75 16.17 12.34
N GLY A 696 25.66 17.03 12.80
CA GLY A 696 26.72 17.60 11.97
C GLY A 696 27.74 16.56 11.52
N THR A 697 28.10 15.64 12.39
CA THR A 697 29.12 14.60 12.11
C THR A 697 28.53 13.26 11.71
N GLY A 698 27.26 12.99 12.05
CA GLY A 698 26.62 11.69 11.83
C GLY A 698 27.17 10.57 12.71
N ARG A 699 27.73 10.91 13.89
CA ARG A 699 28.37 9.98 14.82
C ARG A 699 27.70 10.00 16.19
N PHE A 700 27.76 8.87 16.89
CA PHE A 700 27.34 8.77 18.28
C PHE A 700 28.46 9.13 19.24
N ASP A 701 28.10 9.72 20.39
CA ASP A 701 28.98 9.71 21.57
C ASP A 701 29.13 8.28 22.11
N THR A 702 30.36 7.77 22.08
CA THR A 702 30.70 6.41 22.52
C THR A 702 31.21 6.36 23.97
N SER A 703 31.23 7.48 24.70
CA SER A 703 31.81 7.54 26.05
C SER A 703 30.83 7.11 27.16
N ARG A 704 29.53 7.06 26.86
CA ARG A 704 28.49 6.71 27.85
C ARG A 704 28.56 5.22 28.21
N ASP A 705 28.69 4.93 29.50
CA ASP A 705 28.57 3.58 30.06
C ASP A 705 27.23 3.44 30.80
N GLN A 706 26.24 2.83 30.13
CA GLN A 706 24.92 2.57 30.70
C GLN A 706 24.35 1.27 30.13
N ILE A 707 23.44 0.63 30.85
CA ILE A 707 22.64 -0.49 30.30
C ILE A 707 21.17 -0.10 30.41
N SER A 708 20.47 -0.13 29.29
CA SER A 708 19.02 0.09 29.18
C SER A 708 18.48 -0.87 28.14
N VAL A 709 17.59 -1.77 28.56
CA VAL A 709 17.01 -2.79 27.69
C VAL A 709 15.49 -2.60 27.67
N SER A 710 14.94 -2.57 26.47
CA SER A 710 13.50 -2.52 26.24
C SER A 710 13.09 -3.67 25.34
N HIS A 711 11.98 -4.33 25.68
CA HIS A 711 11.39 -5.41 24.87
C HIS A 711 10.97 -4.96 23.47
N LEU A 712 10.79 -3.66 23.22
CA LEU A 712 10.44 -3.13 21.90
C LEU A 712 11.66 -3.03 20.96
N SER A 713 12.88 -3.04 21.50
CA SER A 713 14.10 -2.63 20.77
C SER A 713 14.34 -3.43 19.49
N SER A 714 13.97 -4.70 19.45
CA SER A 714 14.22 -5.59 18.31
C SER A 714 12.97 -5.97 17.52
N LEU A 715 11.84 -5.30 17.72
CA LEU A 715 10.55 -5.74 17.16
C LEU A 715 10.03 -4.89 16.00
N PHE A 716 10.81 -3.87 15.59
CA PHE A 716 10.50 -2.94 14.49
C PHE A 716 11.56 -3.00 13.39
N GLY A 717 11.96 -4.21 12.97
CA GLY A 717 12.90 -4.43 11.86
C GLY A 717 14.40 -4.42 12.19
N LEU A 718 14.80 -4.15 13.45
CA LEU A 718 16.22 -4.13 13.81
C LEU A 718 16.95 -5.46 13.48
N PRO A 719 16.43 -6.66 13.82
CA PRO A 719 17.13 -7.91 13.51
C PRO A 719 17.27 -8.16 12.01
N GLU A 720 16.25 -7.82 11.23
CA GLU A 720 16.25 -7.92 9.77
C GLU A 720 17.37 -7.05 9.17
N ILE A 721 17.45 -5.79 9.61
CA ILE A 721 18.46 -4.85 9.13
C ILE A 721 19.86 -5.22 9.61
N CYS A 722 20.05 -5.60 10.87
CA CYS A 722 21.34 -6.08 11.37
C CYS A 722 21.81 -7.31 10.57
N ALA A 723 20.91 -8.26 10.29
CA ALA A 723 21.26 -9.43 9.49
C ALA A 723 21.67 -9.06 8.06
N GLU A 724 20.97 -8.13 7.40
CA GLU A 724 21.36 -7.60 6.09
C GLU A 724 22.74 -6.93 6.15
N LEU A 725 22.96 -6.00 7.09
CA LEU A 725 24.20 -5.25 7.21
C LEU A 725 25.41 -6.15 7.45
N ILE A 726 25.27 -7.18 8.28
CA ILE A 726 26.36 -8.13 8.51
C ILE A 726 26.59 -9.00 7.27
N ALA A 727 25.53 -9.45 6.58
CA ALA A 727 25.66 -10.24 5.36
C ALA A 727 26.32 -9.46 4.19
N LEU A 728 26.26 -8.13 4.21
CA LEU A 728 26.94 -7.28 3.24
C LEU A 728 28.48 -7.28 3.39
N ASP A 729 29.01 -7.75 4.53
CA ASP A 729 30.44 -7.79 4.85
C ASP A 729 31.12 -6.44 4.60
N LEU A 730 30.63 -5.40 5.30
CA LEU A 730 31.02 -4.01 5.10
C LEU A 730 32.36 -3.63 5.77
N GLY A 731 33.02 -4.57 6.44
CA GLY A 731 34.29 -4.33 7.13
C GLY A 731 34.21 -3.39 8.34
N VAL A 732 33.03 -3.28 8.97
CA VAL A 732 32.83 -2.42 10.16
C VAL A 732 33.22 -3.17 11.44
N PRO A 733 34.30 -2.77 12.13
CA PRO A 733 34.81 -3.52 13.29
C PRO A 733 33.85 -3.46 14.48
N GLY A 734 33.72 -4.57 15.21
CA GLY A 734 32.96 -4.67 16.46
C GLY A 734 31.44 -4.68 16.32
N PHE A 735 30.88 -4.34 15.16
CA PHE A 735 29.42 -4.29 14.98
C PHE A 735 28.75 -5.67 15.07
N GLU A 736 29.28 -6.68 14.39
CA GLU A 736 28.74 -8.05 14.48
C GLU A 736 28.83 -8.59 15.91
N GLU A 737 29.96 -8.39 16.57
CA GLU A 737 30.16 -8.82 17.96
C GLU A 737 29.14 -8.16 18.90
N ALA A 738 28.91 -6.85 18.73
CA ALA A 738 27.90 -6.09 19.44
C ALA A 738 26.49 -6.65 19.26
N TRP A 739 26.14 -7.01 18.02
CA TRP A 739 24.84 -7.60 17.72
C TRP A 739 24.68 -9.00 18.31
N LEU A 740 25.69 -9.86 18.16
CA LEU A 740 25.68 -11.22 18.70
C LEU A 740 25.62 -11.24 20.24
N GLU A 741 26.30 -10.30 20.91
CA GLU A 741 26.21 -10.11 22.35
C GLU A 741 24.77 -9.84 22.79
N TYR A 742 24.09 -8.87 22.15
CA TYR A 742 22.69 -8.56 22.45
C TYR A 742 21.80 -9.77 22.19
N CYS A 743 21.97 -10.43 21.05
CA CYS A 743 21.20 -11.62 20.66
C CYS A 743 21.30 -12.76 21.66
N ARG A 744 22.50 -13.04 22.18
CA ARG A 744 22.72 -14.11 23.16
C ARG A 744 22.23 -13.71 24.55
N LEU A 745 22.50 -12.48 24.98
CA LEU A 745 22.24 -12.06 26.37
C LEU A 745 20.77 -11.78 26.67
N TYR A 746 19.97 -11.35 25.68
CA TYR A 746 18.57 -10.96 25.93
C TYR A 746 17.76 -12.09 26.58
N LEU A 747 17.89 -13.33 26.07
CA LEU A 747 17.21 -14.52 26.63
C LEU A 747 18.13 -15.42 27.48
N ALA A 748 19.34 -14.95 27.81
CA ALA A 748 20.20 -15.65 28.76
C ALA A 748 19.58 -15.63 30.17
N THR A 749 19.98 -16.58 31.02
CA THR A 749 19.53 -16.60 32.41
C THR A 749 20.04 -15.37 33.18
N PRO A 750 19.33 -14.92 34.23
CA PRO A 750 19.80 -13.81 35.07
C PRO A 750 21.23 -13.98 35.59
N GLY A 751 21.64 -15.20 35.95
CA GLY A 751 23.00 -15.48 36.40
C GLY A 751 24.04 -15.36 35.29
N GLN A 752 23.72 -15.73 34.05
CA GLN A 752 24.60 -15.53 32.89
C GLN A 752 24.73 -14.04 32.55
N GLN A 753 23.63 -13.29 32.61
CA GLN A 753 23.64 -11.84 32.43
C GLN A 753 24.49 -11.16 33.50
N GLU A 754 24.29 -11.51 34.77
CA GLU A 754 25.07 -10.95 35.88
C GLU A 754 26.56 -11.28 35.78
N ALA A 755 26.91 -12.51 35.39
CA ALA A 755 28.29 -12.92 35.19
C ALA A 755 29.01 -12.11 34.10
N GLU A 756 28.28 -11.62 33.10
CA GLU A 756 28.88 -10.94 31.94
C GLU A 756 28.82 -9.42 32.02
N VAL A 757 27.68 -8.86 32.42
CA VAL A 757 27.46 -7.41 32.46
C VAL A 757 27.32 -6.85 33.88
N GLY A 758 27.55 -7.68 34.90
CA GLY A 758 27.61 -7.29 36.31
C GLY A 758 26.25 -7.10 36.99
N ARG A 759 25.15 -7.34 36.28
CA ARG A 759 23.77 -7.34 36.80
C ARG A 759 22.81 -8.11 35.89
N PRO A 760 21.72 -8.67 36.42
CA PRO A 760 20.61 -9.15 35.59
C PRO A 760 20.01 -8.02 34.75
N LEU A 761 19.61 -8.33 33.52
CA LEU A 761 18.91 -7.38 32.64
C LEU A 761 17.46 -7.23 33.10
N ARG A 762 16.94 -6.00 33.00
CA ARG A 762 15.53 -5.66 33.24
C ARG A 762 14.83 -5.37 31.92
N GLY A 763 13.51 -5.46 31.90
CA GLY A 763 12.71 -5.18 30.70
C GLY A 763 12.65 -6.34 29.72
N ILE A 764 12.99 -7.56 30.16
CA ILE A 764 12.94 -8.77 29.32
C ILE A 764 11.49 -9.25 29.21
N SER A 765 10.92 -9.10 28.02
CA SER A 765 9.58 -9.54 27.67
C SER A 765 9.51 -10.03 26.22
N LEU A 766 8.36 -10.56 25.79
CA LEU A 766 8.10 -11.04 24.45
C LEU A 766 9.07 -12.17 24.07
N ILE A 767 9.19 -13.15 24.95
CA ILE A 767 10.18 -14.24 24.89
C ILE A 767 10.12 -15.01 23.57
N GLN A 768 8.92 -15.35 23.09
CA GLN A 768 8.74 -16.03 21.80
C GLN A 768 9.30 -15.21 20.64
N ALA A 769 8.99 -13.91 20.61
CA ALA A 769 9.47 -13.00 19.57
C ALA A 769 11.00 -12.95 19.53
N HIS A 770 11.63 -12.84 20.70
CA HIS A 770 13.09 -12.74 20.84
C HIS A 770 13.83 -14.06 20.66
N SER A 771 13.14 -15.20 20.53
CA SER A 771 13.77 -16.48 20.18
C SER A 771 14.57 -16.39 18.87
N ARG A 772 14.13 -15.52 17.93
CA ARG A 772 14.83 -15.26 16.66
C ARG A 772 16.20 -14.61 16.83
N LEU A 773 16.39 -13.84 17.90
CA LEU A 773 17.69 -13.28 18.23
C LEU A 773 18.66 -14.38 18.67
N THR A 774 18.20 -15.22 19.61
CA THR A 774 18.96 -16.37 20.09
C THR A 774 19.28 -17.34 18.96
N ALA A 775 18.32 -17.60 18.06
CA ALA A 775 18.52 -18.43 16.86
C ALA A 775 19.57 -17.82 15.93
N TYR A 776 19.57 -16.50 15.73
CA TYR A 776 20.59 -15.81 14.94
C TYR A 776 21.98 -15.98 15.55
N ALA A 777 22.11 -15.78 16.87
CA ALA A 777 23.38 -16.02 17.56
C ALA A 777 23.84 -17.48 17.42
N ALA A 778 22.96 -18.44 17.67
CA ALA A 778 23.24 -19.87 17.57
C ALA A 778 23.76 -20.27 16.18
N ALA A 779 23.07 -19.84 15.12
CA ALA A 779 23.47 -20.12 13.74
C ALA A 779 24.82 -19.49 13.37
N ARG A 780 25.13 -18.31 13.91
CA ARG A 780 26.41 -17.62 13.66
C ARG A 780 27.58 -18.22 14.43
N THR A 781 27.34 -18.77 15.62
CA THR A 781 28.38 -19.39 16.46
C THR A 781 28.51 -20.90 16.29
N GLY A 782 27.53 -21.56 15.63
CA GLY A 782 27.44 -23.01 15.57
C GLY A 782 27.17 -23.66 16.93
N ASP A 783 26.37 -22.99 17.78
CA ASP A 783 26.07 -23.44 19.14
C ASP A 783 24.72 -24.18 19.19
N ASP A 784 24.79 -25.51 19.18
CA ASP A 784 23.63 -26.41 19.22
C ASP A 784 22.80 -26.26 20.51
N GLU A 785 23.43 -25.95 21.65
CA GLU A 785 22.71 -25.75 22.91
C GLU A 785 21.91 -24.45 22.88
N LEU A 786 22.49 -23.40 22.29
CA LEU A 786 21.81 -22.13 22.07
C LEU A 786 20.67 -22.25 21.06
N ALA A 787 20.82 -23.08 20.02
CA ALA A 787 19.75 -23.40 19.08
C ALA A 787 18.58 -24.14 19.77
N ALA A 788 18.89 -25.15 20.60
CA ALA A 788 17.89 -25.82 21.41
C ALA A 788 17.20 -24.86 22.40
N TRP A 789 17.95 -23.93 22.99
CA TRP A 789 17.41 -22.87 23.85
C TRP A 789 16.45 -21.95 23.11
N ALA A 790 16.78 -21.52 21.89
CA ALA A 790 15.90 -20.71 21.06
C ALA A 790 14.56 -21.42 20.79
N TRP A 791 14.58 -22.70 20.38
CA TRP A 791 13.35 -23.48 20.17
C TRP A 791 12.54 -23.69 21.45
N ARG A 792 13.20 -23.87 22.60
CA ARG A 792 12.54 -23.93 23.90
C ARG A 792 11.78 -22.64 24.19
N LYS A 793 12.42 -21.48 23.99
CA LYS A 793 11.82 -20.15 24.19
C LYS A 793 10.73 -19.82 23.18
N PHE A 794 10.82 -20.36 21.97
CA PHE A 794 9.76 -20.25 20.96
C PHE A 794 8.51 -21.08 21.31
N ARG A 795 8.68 -22.31 21.81
CA ARG A 795 7.56 -23.24 22.06
C ARG A 795 6.94 -23.15 23.44
N LEU A 796 7.76 -23.00 24.48
CA LEU A 796 7.30 -23.06 25.86
C LEU A 796 7.07 -21.65 26.40
N GLY A 797 5.90 -21.41 27.01
CA GLY A 797 5.58 -20.19 27.75
C GLY A 797 6.35 -20.10 29.08
N GLU A 798 7.67 -19.99 29.02
CA GLU A 798 8.55 -19.90 30.18
C GLU A 798 8.91 -18.46 30.51
N GLY A 799 8.21 -17.87 31.49
CA GLY A 799 8.65 -16.70 32.25
C GLY A 799 8.93 -15.44 31.41
N ASP A 800 8.02 -14.48 31.50
CA ASP A 800 8.18 -13.15 30.93
C ASP A 800 8.00 -12.13 32.08
N GLN A 801 8.80 -11.06 32.09
CA GLN A 801 8.79 -10.08 33.19
C GLN A 801 7.57 -9.15 33.15
N LEU A 802 6.91 -9.02 31.98
CA LEU A 802 5.89 -7.99 31.73
C LEU A 802 4.62 -8.54 31.08
N ASN A 803 4.72 -9.54 30.21
CA ASN A 803 3.63 -10.01 29.38
C ASN A 803 3.39 -11.52 29.52
N ARG A 804 2.26 -12.02 29.04
CA ARG A 804 2.06 -13.44 28.74
C ARG A 804 1.65 -13.56 27.29
N ASN A 805 2.16 -14.56 26.58
CA ASN A 805 1.81 -14.79 25.17
C ASN A 805 0.78 -15.93 25.05
N PRO A 806 -0.50 -15.64 24.76
CA PRO A 806 -1.53 -16.68 24.70
C PRO A 806 -1.26 -17.74 23.63
N LEU A 807 -0.58 -17.39 22.52
CA LEU A 807 -0.26 -18.35 21.44
C LEU A 807 0.54 -19.57 21.91
N GLN A 808 1.39 -19.42 22.94
CA GLN A 808 2.20 -20.52 23.50
C GLN A 808 1.43 -21.40 24.48
N HIS A 809 0.28 -20.93 24.95
CA HIS A 809 -0.59 -21.66 25.88
C HIS A 809 -1.80 -22.30 25.19
N GLU A 810 -2.07 -21.92 23.95
CA GLU A 810 -3.11 -22.53 23.13
C GLU A 810 -2.60 -23.81 22.45
N GLU A 811 -3.10 -24.97 22.91
CA GLU A 811 -2.70 -26.27 22.36
C GLU A 811 -3.25 -26.46 20.94
N LYS A 812 -4.49 -26.02 20.69
CA LYS A 812 -5.20 -26.22 19.43
C LYS A 812 -5.61 -24.89 18.81
N TRP A 813 -5.02 -24.58 17.67
CA TRP A 813 -5.35 -23.37 16.94
C TRP A 813 -6.57 -23.63 16.07
N GLU A 814 -7.74 -23.34 16.63
CA GLU A 814 -9.04 -23.55 15.99
C GLU A 814 -9.86 -22.26 16.07
N LEU A 815 -10.78 -22.08 15.13
CA LEU A 815 -11.72 -20.96 15.12
C LEU A 815 -13.02 -21.37 15.81
N THR A 816 -13.52 -20.52 16.70
CA THR A 816 -14.84 -20.67 17.32
C THR A 816 -15.84 -19.80 16.58
N THR A 817 -17.03 -20.34 16.29
CA THR A 817 -18.13 -19.56 15.71
C THR A 817 -18.98 -18.96 16.82
N VAL A 818 -19.27 -17.67 16.71
CA VAL A 818 -20.23 -16.94 17.57
C VAL A 818 -21.32 -16.37 16.66
N ASP A 819 -22.58 -16.66 16.97
CA ASP A 819 -23.74 -16.27 16.18
C ASP A 819 -24.97 -15.94 17.06
N GLY A 820 -26.10 -15.66 16.44
CA GLY A 820 -27.34 -15.36 17.17
C GLY A 820 -27.34 -13.96 17.81
N PRO A 821 -27.97 -13.78 18.99
CA PRO A 821 -28.21 -12.46 19.57
C PRO A 821 -26.98 -11.80 20.21
N GLU A 822 -25.86 -12.52 20.31
CA GLU A 822 -24.62 -12.03 20.94
C GLU A 822 -23.80 -11.12 20.02
N VAL A 823 -24.02 -11.21 18.70
CA VAL A 823 -23.27 -10.47 17.68
C VAL A 823 -24.19 -9.94 16.58
N PRO A 824 -23.86 -8.79 15.95
CA PRO A 824 -24.67 -8.22 14.86
C PRO A 824 -24.65 -9.07 13.58
N SER A 825 -23.67 -9.96 13.42
CA SER A 825 -23.54 -10.92 12.33
C SER A 825 -22.67 -12.09 12.79
N PRO A 826 -22.85 -13.32 12.29
CA PRO A 826 -22.01 -14.44 12.68
C PRO A 826 -20.53 -14.15 12.43
N VAL A 827 -19.68 -14.47 13.41
CA VAL A 827 -18.23 -14.29 13.34
C VAL A 827 -17.53 -15.58 13.68
N ARG A 828 -16.35 -15.77 13.10
CA ARG A 828 -15.41 -16.83 13.49
C ARG A 828 -14.22 -16.16 14.13
N GLU A 829 -13.86 -16.58 15.33
CA GLU A 829 -12.87 -15.88 16.16
C GLU A 829 -11.79 -16.82 16.70
N ALA A 830 -10.62 -16.24 16.96
CA ALA A 830 -9.53 -16.82 17.70
C ALA A 830 -9.09 -15.84 18.80
N PRO A 831 -9.81 -15.77 19.94
CA PRO A 831 -9.58 -14.72 20.95
C PRO A 831 -8.19 -14.74 21.60
N PHE A 832 -7.44 -15.84 21.43
CA PHE A 832 -6.05 -15.98 21.86
C PHE A 832 -5.04 -15.28 20.92
N VAL A 833 -5.49 -14.75 19.77
CA VAL A 833 -4.65 -14.04 18.80
C VAL A 833 -4.78 -12.53 18.98
N SER A 834 -3.64 -11.83 18.94
CA SER A 834 -3.55 -10.38 18.71
C SER A 834 -2.58 -10.11 17.56
N THR A 835 -2.56 -8.91 17.01
CA THR A 835 -1.67 -8.57 15.88
C THR A 835 -0.21 -8.60 16.29
N ASN A 836 0.10 -8.09 17.48
CA ASN A 836 1.41 -8.24 18.11
C ASN A 836 1.88 -9.69 18.18
N SER A 837 1.03 -10.61 18.66
CA SER A 837 1.42 -12.01 18.82
C SER A 837 1.52 -12.72 17.47
N ALA A 838 0.63 -12.44 16.53
CA ALA A 838 0.65 -13.02 15.17
C ALA A 838 1.89 -12.59 14.37
N ALA A 839 2.17 -11.28 14.31
CA ALA A 839 3.31 -10.74 13.58
C ALA A 839 4.64 -11.29 14.13
N GLN A 840 4.79 -11.29 15.46
CA GLN A 840 6.02 -11.76 16.09
C GLN A 840 6.16 -13.28 16.08
N TYR A 841 5.07 -14.05 16.18
CA TYR A 841 5.11 -15.49 15.90
C TYR A 841 5.58 -15.73 14.47
N GLY A 842 5.01 -15.00 13.51
CA GLY A 842 5.33 -15.11 12.09
C GLY A 842 6.82 -14.88 11.82
N LEU A 843 7.35 -13.75 12.28
CA LEU A 843 8.77 -13.40 12.14
C LEU A 843 9.70 -14.42 12.83
N ALA A 844 9.37 -14.82 14.07
CA ALA A 844 10.20 -15.76 14.80
C ALA A 844 10.17 -17.16 14.18
N ALA A 845 9.01 -17.66 13.77
CA ALA A 845 8.86 -18.93 13.08
C ALA A 845 9.69 -18.97 11.78
N ILE A 846 9.55 -17.93 10.95
CA ILE A 846 10.26 -17.81 9.67
C ILE A 846 11.78 -17.79 9.89
N CYS A 847 12.26 -16.98 10.83
CA CYS A 847 13.69 -16.86 11.13
C CYS A 847 14.25 -18.16 11.72
N ASN A 848 13.58 -18.74 12.72
CA ASN A 848 14.06 -19.94 13.41
C ASN A 848 14.11 -21.15 12.46
N LEU A 849 13.09 -21.35 11.62
CA LEU A 849 13.10 -22.42 10.61
C LEU A 849 14.27 -22.24 9.63
N ALA A 850 14.57 -21.00 9.23
CA ALA A 850 15.64 -20.71 8.28
C ALA A 850 17.06 -20.84 8.86
N LEU A 851 17.22 -20.60 10.17
CA LEU A 851 18.53 -20.54 10.84
C LEU A 851 18.92 -21.81 11.58
N ILE A 852 17.94 -22.45 12.23
CA ILE A 852 18.15 -23.55 13.18
C ILE A 852 17.12 -24.68 13.02
N GLY A 853 16.53 -24.79 11.82
CA GLY A 853 15.45 -25.75 11.53
C GLY A 853 15.87 -27.21 11.73
N GLU A 854 17.14 -27.54 11.55
CA GLU A 854 17.75 -28.85 11.81
C GLU A 854 17.81 -29.22 13.29
N HIS A 855 17.80 -28.25 14.19
CA HIS A 855 17.74 -28.46 15.65
C HIS A 855 16.30 -28.55 16.17
N LEU A 856 15.29 -28.45 15.29
CA LEU A 856 13.90 -28.63 15.66
C LEU A 856 13.63 -30.11 15.95
N ALA A 857 13.57 -30.47 17.23
CA ALA A 857 13.17 -31.82 17.64
C ALA A 857 11.75 -32.16 17.14
N ASP A 858 11.57 -33.40 16.67
CA ASP A 858 10.26 -34.00 16.41
C ASP A 858 9.59 -34.30 17.77
N GLY A 859 9.03 -33.25 18.37
CA GLY A 859 8.29 -33.29 19.63
C GLY A 859 6.84 -33.69 19.42
#